data_AF-A0A2D5E2A5-F1
#
_entry.id   AF-A0A2D5E2A5-F1
#
_cell.length_a   1.000
_cell.length_b   1.000
_cell.length_c   1.000
_cell.angle_alpha   90.00
_cell.angle_beta   90.00
_cell.angle_gamma   90.00
#
_symmetry.space_group_name_H-M   'P 1'
#
loop_
_entity.id
_entity.type
_entity.pdbx_description
1 polymer ?
#
loop_
_entity_poly.entity_id
_entity_poly.type
_entity_poly.pdbx_seq_one_letter_code
_entity_poly.pdbx_strand_id
1 'polypeptide(L)'
;MQMILSVLAGLLFLTPISSLHAQENQFDAWVEAWDVLRPDWRGEDSDRSEALSDDDLQILDSYAAGAIRKPTPREAEAFARLERVAPLLEAAAGGRFFDPGNRWEDGFKMLLPHLSMMRQSTRLMNALSRRASAEGDAAASANWSSLMVQTAGQASQDSTLIGSLVAGSIFRVGDAAIESFFGSGLLDQETARRLLEDLTWVGDHEDPLGFTAAIEAESDMMLLEFDRLASSLETGGEDRFFRDFALIFDPEEGSLEGLDAANVQALAPLMQDYYDRMAGAAADPDRARGIETMREIEEEIAAGESTFLADLLSPISTNILELRVQLENELDDRLRILQGVASGRIDPASITNAAILWDRLGTYFERLPGVVQVAGLELLGATPSNERIRQLAGMAVGDAADSILAGPTNDTAIVDLTELRAHPLPFWRAGVEPDASMFLELAADAAAVSRAEFPVDDRGVDRLRFQTDELDRLRGAGRGLLADATARLRVALETSGQDRSEIDVDPEVERARATTEVIVVLALITDLIEDPALAHVVLASDLLQGVGRVVESEEAVPMLETPALRGRLSTALNAVPRPTALGAHRAAVADLEIALDTWSRNDRTGEHRETLQDRLPNRSPDRLHALFLASTGFSIQPDRAGPDGLRPVPFLPPPPTRPGEIGPKTGYRSLKLLASNDGLHGTDWVLVTDESSPVRIRRVLSDVDGPPPGRQAISDLEPREIFPLSATAVRALDRLAALDRLLRDIGRRAD
;
A
#
# COMPACT_ATOMS: atom_id res chain seq x y z
N MET A 1 -32.34 -59.03 -10.17
CA MET A 1 -32.28 -57.84 -9.27
C MET A 1 -30.85 -57.31 -9.13
N GLN A 2 -29.84 -58.14 -8.81
CA GLN A 2 -28.42 -57.71 -8.81
C GLN A 2 -27.91 -57.18 -10.17
N MET A 3 -28.32 -57.79 -11.29
CA MET A 3 -27.92 -57.33 -12.62
C MET A 3 -28.52 -55.96 -13.03
N ILE A 4 -29.65 -55.56 -12.43
CA ILE A 4 -30.29 -54.26 -12.68
C ILE A 4 -29.62 -53.17 -11.82
N LEU A 5 -29.14 -53.51 -10.62
CA LEU A 5 -28.36 -52.60 -9.77
C LEU A 5 -26.97 -52.29 -10.35
N SER A 6 -26.30 -53.25 -10.99
CA SER A 6 -25.00 -53.01 -11.64
C SER A 6 -25.10 -52.12 -12.89
N VAL A 7 -26.21 -52.21 -13.64
CA VAL A 7 -26.45 -51.35 -14.81
C VAL A 7 -26.88 -49.94 -14.37
N LEU A 8 -27.64 -49.80 -13.29
CA LEU A 8 -27.97 -48.49 -12.70
C LEU A 8 -26.76 -47.80 -12.05
N ALA A 9 -25.84 -48.55 -11.44
CA ALA A 9 -24.57 -48.01 -10.94
C ALA A 9 -23.66 -47.55 -12.10
N GLY A 10 -23.61 -48.29 -13.21
CA GLY A 10 -22.88 -47.86 -14.42
C GLY A 10 -23.49 -46.63 -15.11
N LEU A 11 -24.82 -46.44 -15.04
CA LEU A 11 -25.50 -45.27 -15.61
C LEU A 11 -25.44 -44.02 -14.70
N LEU A 12 -25.22 -44.18 -13.39
CA LEU A 12 -25.00 -43.05 -12.47
C LEU A 12 -23.57 -42.50 -12.50
N PHE A 13 -22.59 -43.26 -13.00
CA PHE A 13 -21.23 -42.79 -13.29
C PHE A 13 -21.03 -42.31 -14.74
N LEU A 14 -22.10 -42.36 -15.56
CA LEU A 14 -22.17 -41.78 -16.91
C LEU A 14 -22.95 -40.45 -16.90
N THR A 15 -22.80 -39.65 -15.83
CA THR A 15 -22.98 -38.21 -15.95
C THR A 15 -22.01 -37.69 -17.01
N PRO A 16 -22.43 -36.77 -17.89
CA PRO A 16 -21.71 -36.53 -19.14
C PRO A 16 -20.36 -35.85 -18.88
N ILE A 17 -19.27 -36.61 -18.91
CA ILE A 17 -17.91 -36.07 -19.14
C ILE A 17 -17.88 -35.26 -20.46
N SER A 18 -18.84 -35.53 -21.35
CA SER A 18 -19.11 -34.78 -22.59
C SER A 18 -19.56 -33.33 -22.39
N SER A 19 -20.06 -32.91 -21.22
CA SER A 19 -20.45 -31.51 -20.99
C SER A 19 -19.33 -30.63 -20.42
N LEU A 20 -18.24 -31.23 -19.93
CA LEU A 20 -17.03 -30.49 -19.53
C LEU A 20 -16.20 -30.08 -20.77
N HIS A 21 -16.19 -30.90 -21.82
CA HIS A 21 -15.51 -30.61 -23.09
C HIS A 21 -16.21 -29.54 -23.97
N ALA A 22 -17.35 -29.01 -23.53
CA ALA A 22 -18.06 -27.93 -24.21
C ALA A 22 -17.83 -26.55 -23.57
N GLN A 23 -17.00 -26.46 -22.51
CA GLN A 23 -16.57 -25.17 -21.99
C GLN A 23 -15.54 -24.57 -22.94
N GLU A 24 -15.82 -23.37 -23.44
CA GLU A 24 -14.90 -22.62 -24.30
C GLU A 24 -13.61 -22.29 -23.52
N ASN A 25 -12.46 -22.66 -24.10
CA ASN A 25 -11.15 -22.34 -23.54
C ASN A 25 -10.97 -20.81 -23.51
N GLN A 26 -10.85 -20.24 -22.31
CA GLN A 26 -10.72 -18.80 -22.14
C GLN A 26 -9.43 -18.23 -22.70
N PHE A 27 -8.45 -19.07 -22.98
CA PHE A 27 -7.26 -18.63 -23.70
C PHE A 27 -7.61 -17.97 -25.04
N ASP A 28 -8.60 -18.46 -25.79
CA ASP A 28 -8.98 -17.86 -27.07
C ASP A 28 -9.55 -16.44 -26.91
N ALA A 29 -10.35 -16.21 -25.87
CA ALA A 29 -10.87 -14.89 -25.53
C ALA A 29 -9.74 -13.94 -25.06
N TRP A 30 -8.76 -14.47 -24.31
CA TRP A 30 -7.57 -13.71 -23.94
C TRP A 30 -6.73 -13.32 -25.16
N VAL A 31 -6.54 -14.22 -26.13
CA VAL A 31 -5.84 -13.89 -27.38
C VAL A 31 -6.52 -12.73 -28.09
N GLU A 32 -7.86 -12.72 -28.18
CA GLU A 32 -8.60 -11.61 -28.77
C GLU A 32 -8.36 -10.28 -28.03
N ALA A 33 -8.41 -10.30 -26.70
CA ALA A 33 -8.13 -9.10 -25.89
C ALA A 33 -6.67 -8.62 -26.06
N TRP A 34 -5.70 -9.55 -26.09
CA TRP A 34 -4.29 -9.24 -26.21
C TRP A 34 -3.89 -8.76 -27.59
N ASP A 35 -4.48 -9.29 -28.67
CA ASP A 35 -4.25 -8.82 -30.02
C ASP A 35 -4.66 -7.35 -30.19
N VAL A 36 -5.69 -6.90 -29.45
CA VAL A 36 -6.08 -5.48 -29.38
C VAL A 36 -5.12 -4.68 -28.50
N LEU A 37 -4.73 -5.20 -27.34
CA LEU A 37 -3.87 -4.51 -26.38
C LEU A 37 -2.40 -4.40 -26.80
N ARG A 38 -1.91 -5.37 -27.58
CA ARG A 38 -0.53 -5.47 -28.06
C ARG A 38 -0.47 -6.48 -29.22
N PRO A 39 -0.61 -6.01 -30.47
CA PRO A 39 -0.43 -6.85 -31.64
C PRO A 39 0.93 -7.57 -31.60
N ASP A 40 0.94 -8.85 -31.95
CA ASP A 40 2.14 -9.71 -31.89
C ASP A 40 2.78 -9.78 -30.50
N TRP A 41 1.97 -9.84 -29.44
CA TRP A 41 2.44 -10.02 -28.05
C TRP A 41 3.26 -11.30 -27.81
N ARG A 42 3.28 -12.23 -28.76
CA ARG A 42 4.11 -13.45 -28.74
C ARG A 42 5.53 -13.21 -29.28
N GLY A 43 5.76 -12.15 -30.05
CA GLY A 43 7.04 -11.80 -30.66
C GLY A 43 7.92 -10.90 -29.78
N GLU A 44 9.23 -10.89 -30.06
CA GLU A 44 10.20 -10.00 -29.38
C GLU A 44 10.03 -8.53 -29.83
N ASP A 45 9.60 -8.30 -31.08
CA ASP A 45 9.40 -7.00 -31.71
C ASP A 45 7.91 -6.62 -31.77
N SER A 46 7.20 -6.75 -30.66
CA SER A 46 5.76 -6.45 -30.62
C SER A 46 5.48 -5.01 -31.09
N ASP A 47 4.54 -4.85 -32.02
CA ASP A 47 4.11 -3.54 -32.48
C ASP A 47 3.35 -2.78 -31.39
N ARG A 48 3.32 -1.44 -31.51
CA ARG A 48 2.53 -0.59 -30.63
C ARG A 48 1.03 -0.82 -30.86
N SER A 49 0.26 -0.91 -29.77
CA SER A 49 -1.19 -0.99 -29.87
C SER A 49 -1.81 0.30 -30.38
N GLU A 50 -2.79 0.16 -31.27
CA GLU A 50 -3.65 1.26 -31.70
C GLU A 50 -4.72 1.62 -30.65
N ALA A 51 -5.04 0.69 -29.73
CA ALA A 51 -6.08 0.86 -28.73
C ALA A 51 -5.61 1.71 -27.53
N LEU A 52 -4.43 1.38 -26.99
CA LEU A 52 -3.77 2.09 -25.88
C LEU A 52 -2.32 2.37 -26.26
N SER A 53 -1.93 3.64 -26.19
CA SER A 53 -0.53 4.03 -26.36
C SER A 53 0.32 3.69 -25.12
N ASP A 54 1.65 3.68 -25.27
CA ASP A 54 2.58 3.51 -24.13
C ASP A 54 2.34 4.57 -23.03
N ASP A 55 1.97 5.80 -23.42
CA ASP A 55 1.61 6.89 -22.52
C ASP A 55 0.29 6.60 -21.78
N ASP A 56 -0.74 6.08 -22.47
CA ASP A 56 -1.99 5.66 -21.84
C ASP A 56 -1.73 4.56 -20.80
N LEU A 57 -0.92 3.55 -21.14
CA LEU A 57 -0.55 2.46 -20.23
C LEU A 57 0.19 2.99 -18.99
N GLN A 58 1.14 3.90 -19.17
CA GLN A 58 1.86 4.52 -18.05
C GLN A 58 0.93 5.33 -17.15
N ILE A 59 -0.01 6.08 -17.73
CA ILE A 59 -1.02 6.85 -17.00
C ILE A 59 -1.92 5.92 -16.18
N LEU A 60 -2.40 4.84 -16.78
CA LEU A 60 -3.28 3.87 -16.14
C LEU A 60 -2.56 3.07 -15.05
N ASP A 61 -1.30 2.67 -15.26
CA ASP A 61 -0.48 1.98 -14.25
C ASP A 61 -0.19 2.91 -13.06
N SER A 62 0.15 4.18 -13.34
CA SER A 62 0.34 5.21 -12.30
C SER A 62 -0.95 5.48 -11.51
N TYR A 63 -2.09 5.44 -12.19
CA TYR A 63 -3.40 5.57 -11.54
C TYR A 63 -3.72 4.35 -10.67
N ALA A 64 -3.46 3.14 -11.17
CA ALA A 64 -3.69 1.87 -10.46
C ALA A 64 -2.86 1.73 -9.18
N ALA A 65 -1.62 2.25 -9.20
CA ALA A 65 -0.71 2.27 -8.06
C ALA A 65 -0.95 3.44 -7.08
N GLY A 66 -1.69 4.47 -7.49
CA GLY A 66 -1.94 5.68 -6.70
C GLY A 66 -3.26 5.64 -5.94
N ALA A 67 -3.46 6.53 -4.96
CA ALA A 67 -4.67 6.59 -4.15
C ALA A 67 -5.99 6.71 -4.97
N ILE A 68 -7.09 6.18 -4.42
CA ILE A 68 -8.41 6.17 -5.07
C ILE A 68 -8.98 7.59 -5.14
N ARG A 69 -9.45 7.98 -6.32
CA ARG A 69 -9.88 9.36 -6.62
C ARG A 69 -10.52 9.45 -7.99
N LYS A 70 -11.15 10.57 -8.30
CA LYS A 70 -11.61 10.82 -9.67
C LYS A 70 -10.41 10.99 -10.64
N PRO A 71 -10.52 10.52 -11.90
CA PRO A 71 -9.52 10.78 -12.93
C PRO A 71 -9.36 12.28 -13.21
N THR A 72 -8.13 12.72 -13.48
CA THR A 72 -7.85 14.02 -14.09
C THR A 72 -8.32 14.02 -15.56
N PRO A 73 -8.45 15.17 -16.23
CA PRO A 73 -8.88 15.20 -17.63
C PRO A 73 -8.04 14.32 -18.57
N ARG A 74 -6.71 14.31 -18.40
CA ARG A 74 -5.81 13.46 -19.19
C ARG A 74 -6.00 11.97 -18.89
N GLU A 75 -6.19 11.60 -17.62
CA GLU A 75 -6.49 10.21 -17.25
C GLU A 75 -7.86 9.78 -17.77
N ALA A 76 -8.86 10.67 -17.74
CA ALA A 76 -10.19 10.39 -18.28
C ALA A 76 -10.14 10.05 -19.79
N GLU A 77 -9.26 10.70 -20.56
CA GLU A 77 -9.03 10.34 -21.96
C GLU A 77 -8.43 8.93 -22.12
N ALA A 78 -7.45 8.57 -21.29
CA ALA A 78 -6.88 7.22 -21.28
C ALA A 78 -7.94 6.17 -20.88
N PHE A 79 -8.77 6.48 -19.87
CA PHE A 79 -9.88 5.63 -19.46
C PHE A 79 -10.93 5.45 -20.56
N ALA A 80 -11.29 6.50 -21.29
CA ALA A 80 -12.23 6.40 -22.41
C ALA A 80 -11.71 5.46 -23.52
N ARG A 81 -10.39 5.34 -23.68
CA ARG A 81 -9.78 4.35 -24.59
C ARG A 81 -9.84 2.94 -23.99
N LEU A 82 -9.50 2.80 -22.71
CA LEU A 82 -9.54 1.53 -21.99
C LEU A 82 -10.95 0.93 -21.95
N GLU A 83 -11.98 1.76 -21.79
CA GLU A 83 -13.39 1.33 -21.82
C GLU A 83 -13.80 0.65 -23.14
N ARG A 84 -13.11 0.92 -24.24
CA ARG A 84 -13.36 0.23 -25.52
C ARG A 84 -12.82 -1.21 -25.52
N VAL A 85 -11.83 -1.49 -24.67
CA VAL A 85 -11.22 -2.82 -24.52
C VAL A 85 -11.82 -3.57 -23.32
N ALA A 86 -12.43 -2.87 -22.37
CA ALA A 86 -13.02 -3.45 -21.17
C ALA A 86 -13.95 -4.65 -21.43
N PRO A 87 -14.87 -4.64 -22.42
CA PRO A 87 -15.71 -5.82 -22.70
C PRO A 87 -14.92 -7.07 -23.10
N LEU A 88 -13.76 -6.92 -23.75
CA LEU A 88 -12.89 -8.03 -24.13
C LEU A 88 -12.18 -8.61 -22.89
N LEU A 89 -11.73 -7.74 -21.98
CA LEU A 89 -11.14 -8.16 -20.71
C LEU A 89 -12.15 -8.90 -19.83
N GLU A 90 -13.38 -8.38 -19.75
CA GLU A 90 -14.48 -9.01 -19.01
C GLU A 90 -14.85 -10.38 -19.59
N ALA A 91 -14.94 -10.49 -20.92
CA ALA A 91 -15.19 -11.76 -21.58
C ALA A 91 -14.07 -12.79 -21.31
N ALA A 92 -12.80 -12.38 -21.40
CA ALA A 92 -11.66 -13.27 -21.21
C ALA A 92 -11.47 -13.74 -19.76
N ALA A 93 -11.68 -12.85 -18.79
CA ALA A 93 -11.55 -13.17 -17.37
C ALA A 93 -12.75 -13.95 -16.80
N GLY A 94 -13.91 -13.95 -17.47
CA GLY A 94 -15.17 -14.47 -16.92
C GLY A 94 -15.38 -15.99 -17.02
N GLY A 95 -14.56 -16.74 -17.76
CA GLY A 95 -14.67 -18.20 -17.80
C GLY A 95 -13.74 -18.93 -16.84
N ARG A 96 -13.94 -20.24 -16.69
CA ARG A 96 -13.27 -21.06 -15.66
C ARG A 96 -12.18 -21.98 -16.20
N PHE A 97 -12.21 -22.33 -17.47
CA PHE A 97 -11.24 -23.23 -18.09
C PHE A 97 -10.22 -22.43 -18.91
N PHE A 98 -8.94 -22.59 -18.58
CA PHE A 98 -7.84 -21.90 -19.25
C PHE A 98 -6.72 -22.90 -19.56
N ASP A 99 -6.42 -23.08 -20.84
CA ASP A 99 -5.28 -23.86 -21.31
C ASP A 99 -4.52 -23.04 -22.37
N PRO A 100 -3.32 -22.53 -22.06
CA PRO A 100 -2.53 -21.73 -23.00
C PRO A 100 -1.88 -22.55 -24.12
N GLY A 101 -2.03 -23.88 -24.12
CA GLY A 101 -1.38 -24.77 -25.07
C GLY A 101 0.14 -24.82 -24.88
N ASN A 102 0.58 -24.82 -23.62
CA ASN A 102 1.99 -24.89 -23.23
C ASN A 102 2.67 -26.08 -23.91
N ARG A 103 3.80 -25.82 -24.59
CA ARG A 103 4.56 -26.83 -25.33
C ARG A 103 5.60 -27.44 -24.42
N TRP A 104 5.16 -28.37 -23.57
CA TRP A 104 6.02 -29.09 -22.60
C TRP A 104 7.22 -29.77 -23.26
N GLU A 105 7.10 -30.16 -24.53
CA GLU A 105 8.22 -30.69 -25.30
C GLU A 105 9.32 -29.66 -25.59
N ASP A 106 9.11 -28.36 -25.37
CA ASP A 106 10.16 -27.34 -25.49
C ASP A 106 10.99 -27.21 -24.20
N GLY A 107 10.61 -27.89 -23.10
CA GLY A 107 11.40 -27.96 -21.85
C GLY A 107 11.65 -26.60 -21.22
N PHE A 108 12.87 -26.34 -20.75
CA PHE A 108 13.25 -25.02 -20.21
C PHE A 108 13.20 -23.87 -21.23
N LYS A 109 13.06 -24.16 -22.53
CA LYS A 109 12.87 -23.15 -23.58
C LYS A 109 11.40 -22.79 -23.80
N MET A 110 10.49 -23.43 -23.07
CA MET A 110 9.07 -23.13 -23.12
C MET A 110 8.85 -21.65 -22.78
N LEU A 111 8.25 -20.93 -23.72
CA LEU A 111 7.92 -19.52 -23.53
C LEU A 111 6.53 -19.42 -22.89
N LEU A 112 6.42 -18.54 -21.89
CA LEU A 112 5.16 -18.25 -21.19
C LEU A 112 4.72 -16.79 -21.41
N PRO A 113 4.56 -16.32 -22.67
CA PRO A 113 4.29 -14.90 -22.94
C PRO A 113 2.94 -14.44 -22.36
N HIS A 114 1.99 -15.38 -22.20
CA HIS A 114 0.65 -15.10 -21.69
C HIS A 114 0.67 -14.58 -20.26
N LEU A 115 1.60 -15.04 -19.41
CA LEU A 115 1.72 -14.59 -18.01
C LEU A 115 2.10 -13.11 -17.89
N SER A 116 2.84 -12.54 -18.86
CA SER A 116 3.11 -11.10 -18.89
C SER A 116 1.85 -10.31 -19.23
N MET A 117 1.11 -10.78 -20.24
CA MET A 117 -0.12 -10.13 -20.72
C MET A 117 -1.26 -10.22 -19.70
N MET A 118 -1.39 -11.33 -18.96
CA MET A 118 -2.33 -11.44 -17.84
C MET A 118 -2.03 -10.42 -16.74
N ARG A 119 -0.75 -10.26 -16.33
CA ARG A 119 -0.36 -9.24 -15.34
C ARG A 119 -0.67 -7.82 -15.81
N GLN A 120 -0.40 -7.51 -17.09
CA GLN A 120 -0.76 -6.22 -17.68
C GLN A 120 -2.28 -6.00 -17.66
N SER A 121 -3.04 -7.01 -18.06
CA SER A 121 -4.51 -6.97 -18.06
C SER A 121 -5.08 -6.75 -16.66
N THR A 122 -4.53 -7.43 -15.64
CA THR A 122 -4.89 -7.24 -14.23
C THR A 122 -4.63 -5.80 -13.77
N ARG A 123 -3.53 -5.16 -14.16
CA ARG A 123 -3.29 -3.74 -13.83
C ARG A 123 -4.34 -2.81 -14.45
N LEU A 124 -4.77 -3.09 -15.68
CA LEU A 124 -5.83 -2.34 -16.35
C LEU A 124 -7.19 -2.56 -15.65
N MET A 125 -7.52 -3.79 -15.26
CA MET A 125 -8.71 -4.10 -14.46
C MET A 125 -8.67 -3.41 -13.09
N ASN A 126 -7.50 -3.35 -12.45
CA ASN A 126 -7.31 -2.60 -11.20
C ASN A 126 -7.57 -1.09 -11.39
N ALA A 127 -7.07 -0.50 -12.48
CA ALA A 127 -7.38 0.90 -12.80
C ALA A 127 -8.90 1.14 -12.94
N LEU A 128 -9.62 0.22 -13.61
CA LEU A 128 -11.07 0.28 -13.77
C LEU A 128 -11.80 0.12 -12.43
N SER A 129 -11.40 -0.85 -11.60
CA SER A 129 -11.95 -1.06 -10.25
C SER A 129 -11.78 0.19 -9.38
N ARG A 130 -10.57 0.75 -9.34
CA ARG A 130 -10.28 1.96 -8.54
C ARG A 130 -11.07 3.18 -9.03
N ARG A 131 -11.25 3.34 -10.34
CA ARG A 131 -12.11 4.41 -10.89
C ARG A 131 -13.56 4.22 -10.47
N ALA A 132 -14.12 3.02 -10.63
CA ALA A 132 -15.47 2.73 -10.19
C ALA A 132 -15.67 3.00 -8.69
N SER A 133 -14.71 2.60 -7.85
CA SER A 133 -14.68 2.91 -6.41
C SER A 133 -14.65 4.40 -6.11
N ALA A 134 -13.98 5.21 -6.92
CA ALA A 134 -13.93 6.66 -6.76
C ALA A 134 -15.22 7.38 -7.22
N GLU A 135 -15.94 6.77 -8.15
CA GLU A 135 -17.22 7.25 -8.67
C GLU A 135 -18.41 6.77 -7.82
N GLY A 136 -18.17 5.89 -6.84
CA GLY A 136 -19.21 5.28 -6.02
C GLY A 136 -19.98 4.17 -6.76
N ASP A 137 -19.47 3.70 -7.90
CA ASP A 137 -20.05 2.58 -8.64
C ASP A 137 -19.63 1.26 -7.99
N ALA A 138 -20.38 0.86 -6.98
CA ALA A 138 -20.12 -0.35 -6.21
C ALA A 138 -20.16 -1.62 -7.07
N ALA A 139 -21.07 -1.67 -8.05
CA ALA A 139 -21.26 -2.84 -8.89
C ALA A 139 -20.09 -3.04 -9.85
N ALA A 140 -19.65 -1.98 -10.54
CA ALA A 140 -18.51 -2.06 -11.44
C ALA A 140 -17.21 -2.34 -10.67
N SER A 141 -17.02 -1.73 -9.50
CA SER A 141 -15.86 -1.97 -8.65
C SER A 141 -15.78 -3.44 -8.22
N ALA A 142 -16.87 -4.00 -7.70
CA ALA A 142 -16.96 -5.41 -7.33
C ALA A 142 -16.69 -6.34 -8.53
N ASN A 143 -17.27 -6.04 -9.70
CA ASN A 143 -17.08 -6.84 -10.91
C ASN A 143 -15.58 -6.95 -11.27
N TRP A 144 -14.89 -5.82 -11.46
CA TRP A 144 -13.47 -5.81 -11.83
C TRP A 144 -12.58 -6.48 -10.78
N SER A 145 -12.87 -6.27 -9.49
CA SER A 145 -12.14 -6.92 -8.41
C SER A 145 -12.30 -8.44 -8.44
N SER A 146 -13.51 -8.94 -8.73
CA SER A 146 -13.75 -10.39 -8.89
C SER A 146 -13.00 -10.95 -10.10
N LEU A 147 -13.05 -10.27 -11.26
CA LEU A 147 -12.42 -10.72 -12.50
C LEU A 147 -10.90 -10.85 -12.36
N MET A 148 -10.26 -10.00 -11.54
CA MET A 148 -8.84 -10.15 -11.22
C MET A 148 -8.56 -11.47 -10.47
N VAL A 149 -9.39 -11.85 -9.50
CA VAL A 149 -9.23 -13.14 -8.80
C VAL A 149 -9.57 -14.32 -9.71
N GLN A 150 -10.56 -14.20 -10.60
CA GLN A 150 -10.83 -15.23 -11.61
C GLN A 150 -9.63 -15.40 -12.55
N THR A 151 -9.00 -14.29 -12.96
CA THR A 151 -7.77 -14.30 -13.77
C THR A 151 -6.62 -14.99 -13.05
N ALA A 152 -6.51 -14.86 -11.71
CA ALA A 152 -5.54 -15.62 -10.93
C ALA A 152 -5.82 -17.13 -11.01
N GLY A 153 -7.07 -17.55 -10.83
CA GLY A 153 -7.47 -18.96 -10.95
C GLY A 153 -7.31 -19.52 -12.38
N GLN A 154 -7.34 -18.67 -13.40
CA GLN A 154 -7.02 -19.09 -14.78
C GLN A 154 -5.51 -19.24 -14.96
N ALA A 155 -4.70 -18.29 -14.46
CA ALA A 155 -3.24 -18.34 -14.54
C ALA A 155 -2.66 -19.57 -13.83
N SER A 156 -3.30 -20.04 -12.75
CA SER A 156 -2.89 -21.24 -12.03
C SER A 156 -3.10 -22.54 -12.80
N GLN A 157 -3.89 -22.54 -13.88
CA GLN A 157 -4.14 -23.71 -14.72
C GLN A 157 -3.02 -23.96 -15.75
N ASP A 158 -2.00 -23.10 -15.85
CA ASP A 158 -0.88 -23.29 -16.77
C ASP A 158 0.05 -24.46 -16.36
N SER A 159 -0.11 -24.95 -15.11
CA SER A 159 0.67 -26.00 -14.45
C SER A 159 2.17 -25.74 -14.38
N THR A 160 2.62 -24.49 -14.42
CA THR A 160 4.02 -24.11 -14.16
C THR A 160 4.15 -23.41 -12.82
N LEU A 161 5.30 -23.51 -12.17
CA LEU A 161 5.53 -22.85 -10.89
C LEU A 161 5.56 -21.33 -11.08
N ILE A 162 6.12 -20.86 -12.19
CA ILE A 162 6.08 -19.45 -12.58
C ILE A 162 4.63 -18.99 -12.74
N GLY A 163 3.77 -19.79 -13.37
CA GLY A 163 2.34 -19.50 -13.49
C GLY A 163 1.63 -19.41 -12.15
N SER A 164 1.92 -20.33 -11.22
CA SER A 164 1.41 -20.28 -9.84
C SER A 164 1.86 -19.02 -9.08
N LEU A 165 3.12 -18.61 -9.25
CA LEU A 165 3.64 -17.37 -8.67
C LEU A 165 2.98 -16.12 -9.30
N VAL A 166 2.75 -16.14 -10.61
CA VAL A 166 2.00 -15.07 -11.30
C VAL A 166 0.55 -15.05 -10.85
N ALA A 167 -0.10 -16.20 -10.70
CA ALA A 167 -1.45 -16.34 -10.17
C ALA A 167 -1.54 -15.74 -8.77
N GLY A 168 -0.62 -16.08 -7.85
CA GLY A 168 -0.52 -15.46 -6.53
C GLY A 168 -0.34 -13.95 -6.58
N SER A 169 0.50 -13.44 -7.48
CA SER A 169 0.65 -11.99 -7.69
C SER A 169 -0.62 -11.32 -8.20
N ILE A 170 -1.36 -11.95 -9.12
CA ILE A 170 -2.62 -11.43 -9.65
C ILE A 170 -3.69 -11.47 -8.56
N PHE A 171 -3.75 -12.57 -7.80
CA PHE A 171 -4.67 -12.74 -6.67
C PHE A 171 -4.50 -11.61 -5.66
N ARG A 172 -3.27 -11.28 -5.24
CA ARG A 172 -3.03 -10.17 -4.30
C ARG A 172 -3.50 -8.82 -4.81
N VAL A 173 -3.36 -8.54 -6.10
CA VAL A 173 -3.92 -7.31 -6.70
C VAL A 173 -5.45 -7.34 -6.63
N GLY A 174 -6.06 -8.48 -6.92
CA GLY A 174 -7.50 -8.69 -6.78
C GLY A 174 -7.98 -8.52 -5.33
N ASP A 175 -7.32 -9.17 -4.37
CA ASP A 175 -7.66 -9.13 -2.95
C ASP A 175 -7.51 -7.72 -2.37
N ALA A 176 -6.42 -7.01 -2.68
CA ALA A 176 -6.24 -5.61 -2.30
C ALA A 176 -7.33 -4.70 -2.87
N ALA A 177 -7.78 -4.96 -4.10
CA ALA A 177 -8.90 -4.22 -4.69
C ALA A 177 -10.23 -4.53 -3.98
N ILE A 178 -10.47 -5.79 -3.57
CA ILE A 178 -11.64 -6.16 -2.77
C ILE A 178 -11.57 -5.54 -1.37
N GLU A 179 -10.40 -5.52 -0.73
CA GLU A 179 -10.20 -4.86 0.56
C GLU A 179 -10.47 -3.37 0.46
N SER A 180 -9.96 -2.71 -0.58
CA SER A 180 -10.20 -1.29 -0.79
C SER A 180 -11.68 -1.00 -1.06
N PHE A 181 -12.36 -1.89 -1.78
CA PHE A 181 -13.80 -1.85 -1.96
C PHE A 181 -14.55 -1.96 -0.62
N PHE A 182 -14.19 -2.90 0.26
CA PHE A 182 -14.78 -3.03 1.60
C PHE A 182 -14.54 -1.78 2.44
N GLY A 183 -13.29 -1.34 2.52
CA GLY A 183 -12.90 -0.21 3.34
C GLY A 183 -13.50 1.12 2.87
N SER A 184 -13.93 1.20 1.61
CA SER A 184 -14.66 2.36 1.08
C SER A 184 -16.15 2.42 1.40
N GLY A 185 -16.69 1.41 2.10
CA GLY A 185 -18.11 1.38 2.48
C GLY A 185 -19.07 1.08 1.32
N LEU A 186 -18.55 0.64 0.17
CA LEU A 186 -19.36 0.31 -1.01
C LEU A 186 -19.93 -1.11 -0.96
N LEU A 187 -19.49 -1.95 -0.02
CA LEU A 187 -19.98 -3.31 0.13
C LEU A 187 -21.38 -3.32 0.77
N ASP A 188 -22.33 -3.98 0.11
CA ASP A 188 -23.61 -4.35 0.70
C ASP A 188 -23.82 -5.88 0.68
N GLN A 189 -24.92 -6.35 1.26
CA GLN A 189 -25.22 -7.77 1.36
C GLN A 189 -25.42 -8.45 -0.01
N GLU A 190 -25.96 -7.74 -0.99
CA GLU A 190 -26.21 -8.25 -2.34
C GLU A 190 -24.89 -8.43 -3.10
N THR A 191 -24.06 -7.39 -3.07
CA THR A 191 -22.75 -7.37 -3.71
C THR A 191 -21.83 -8.39 -3.07
N ALA A 192 -21.86 -8.55 -1.75
CA ALA A 192 -21.12 -9.60 -1.05
C ALA A 192 -21.50 -11.00 -1.52
N ARG A 193 -22.78 -11.25 -1.83
CA ARG A 193 -23.24 -12.55 -2.32
C ARG A 193 -22.73 -12.84 -3.73
N ARG A 194 -22.72 -11.84 -4.61
CA ARG A 194 -22.20 -11.98 -5.98
C ARG A 194 -20.69 -12.23 -5.95
N LEU A 195 -19.95 -11.38 -5.24
CA LEU A 195 -18.51 -11.57 -5.03
C LEU A 195 -18.19 -12.96 -4.45
N LEU A 196 -18.97 -13.42 -3.47
CA LEU A 196 -18.80 -14.76 -2.92
C LEU A 196 -18.99 -15.83 -4.00
N GLU A 197 -20.06 -15.77 -4.79
CA GLU A 197 -20.31 -16.70 -5.89
C GLU A 197 -19.17 -16.72 -6.91
N ASP A 198 -18.66 -15.55 -7.27
CA ASP A 198 -17.56 -15.37 -8.23
C ASP A 198 -16.22 -15.91 -7.69
N LEU A 199 -15.96 -15.79 -6.39
CA LEU A 199 -14.70 -16.22 -5.77
C LEU A 199 -14.72 -17.70 -5.34
N THR A 200 -15.90 -18.25 -5.08
CA THR A 200 -16.06 -19.63 -4.57
C THR A 200 -15.46 -20.65 -5.53
N TRP A 201 -15.50 -20.42 -6.85
CA TRP A 201 -14.91 -21.38 -7.78
C TRP A 201 -13.39 -21.51 -7.59
N VAL A 202 -12.68 -20.42 -7.27
CA VAL A 202 -11.24 -20.47 -6.96
C VAL A 202 -11.05 -21.17 -5.62
N GLY A 203 -11.79 -20.76 -4.59
CA GLY A 203 -11.64 -21.26 -3.21
C GLY A 203 -12.09 -22.70 -2.96
N ASP A 204 -12.97 -23.26 -3.77
CA ASP A 204 -13.45 -24.65 -3.61
C ASP A 204 -12.43 -25.70 -4.07
N HIS A 205 -11.32 -25.29 -4.70
CA HIS A 205 -10.24 -26.18 -5.10
C HIS A 205 -9.26 -26.42 -3.94
N GLU A 206 -8.75 -27.65 -3.83
CA GLU A 206 -7.71 -28.01 -2.85
C GLU A 206 -6.36 -27.31 -3.13
N ASP A 207 -6.17 -26.87 -4.37
CA ASP A 207 -5.01 -26.13 -4.86
C ASP A 207 -5.48 -24.90 -5.68
N PRO A 208 -6.01 -23.86 -5.03
CA PRO A 208 -6.70 -22.75 -5.70
C PRO A 208 -5.78 -21.96 -6.66
N LEU A 209 -4.48 -21.98 -6.40
CA LEU A 209 -3.45 -21.26 -7.15
C LEU A 209 -2.45 -22.18 -7.86
N GLY A 210 -2.74 -23.49 -7.94
CA GLY A 210 -2.05 -24.43 -8.84
C GLY A 210 -0.64 -24.84 -8.42
N PHE A 211 -0.23 -24.59 -7.17
CA PHE A 211 1.13 -24.86 -6.71
C PHE A 211 1.46 -26.36 -6.67
N THR A 212 0.54 -27.21 -6.21
CA THR A 212 0.77 -28.67 -6.22
C THR A 212 0.85 -29.18 -7.66
N ALA A 213 -0.12 -28.80 -8.50
CA ALA A 213 -0.15 -29.22 -9.90
C ALA A 213 1.11 -28.76 -10.66
N ALA A 214 1.62 -27.57 -10.36
CA ALA A 214 2.85 -27.06 -10.92
C ALA A 214 4.09 -27.86 -10.52
N ILE A 215 4.20 -28.25 -9.25
CA ILE A 215 5.33 -29.06 -8.77
C ILE A 215 5.36 -30.41 -9.50
N GLU A 216 4.21 -31.04 -9.67
CA GLU A 216 4.08 -32.32 -10.38
C GLU A 216 4.47 -32.19 -11.87
N ALA A 217 3.93 -31.18 -12.56
CA ALA A 217 4.22 -30.96 -13.98
C ALA A 217 5.67 -30.54 -14.24
N GLU A 218 6.28 -29.75 -13.35
CA GLU A 218 7.69 -29.40 -13.45
C GLU A 218 8.60 -30.60 -13.14
N SER A 219 8.19 -31.53 -12.27
CA SER A 219 8.90 -32.80 -12.07
C SER A 219 9.00 -33.59 -13.39
N ASP A 220 7.87 -33.74 -14.08
CA ASP A 220 7.81 -34.44 -15.37
C ASP A 220 8.67 -33.74 -16.44
N MET A 221 8.64 -32.41 -16.48
CA MET A 221 9.48 -31.61 -17.37
C MET A 221 10.97 -31.78 -17.05
N MET A 222 11.36 -31.74 -15.78
CA MET A 222 12.75 -31.92 -15.34
C MET A 222 13.29 -33.29 -15.73
N LEU A 223 12.51 -34.36 -15.56
CA LEU A 223 12.88 -35.70 -16.00
C LEU A 223 13.09 -35.79 -17.51
N LEU A 224 12.18 -35.21 -18.29
CA LEU A 224 12.31 -35.16 -19.75
C LEU A 224 13.60 -34.45 -20.18
N GLU A 225 13.95 -33.35 -19.51
CA GLU A 225 15.17 -32.60 -19.78
C GLU A 225 16.43 -33.36 -19.38
N PHE A 226 16.41 -34.12 -18.28
CA PHE A 226 17.52 -34.99 -17.92
C PHE A 226 17.75 -36.13 -18.91
N ASP A 227 16.69 -36.74 -19.44
CA ASP A 227 16.80 -37.76 -20.48
C ASP A 227 17.40 -37.18 -21.78
N ARG A 228 17.01 -35.96 -22.15
CA ARG A 228 17.59 -35.22 -23.29
C ARG A 228 19.06 -34.89 -23.06
N LEU A 229 19.38 -34.41 -21.86
CA LEU A 229 20.73 -34.04 -21.45
C LEU A 229 21.67 -35.26 -21.50
N ALA A 230 21.25 -36.38 -20.91
CA ALA A 230 22.00 -37.63 -20.94
C ALA A 230 22.23 -38.13 -22.38
N SER A 231 21.20 -38.11 -23.22
CA SER A 231 21.29 -38.50 -24.63
C SER A 231 22.24 -37.61 -25.45
N SER A 232 22.23 -36.29 -25.18
CA SER A 232 23.15 -35.35 -25.83
C SER A 232 24.61 -35.60 -25.43
N LEU A 233 24.86 -35.88 -24.15
CA LEU A 233 26.19 -36.21 -23.64
C LEU A 233 26.75 -37.50 -24.25
N GLU A 234 25.92 -38.54 -24.36
CA GLU A 234 26.33 -39.82 -24.96
C GLU A 234 26.70 -39.67 -26.45
N THR A 235 26.03 -38.78 -27.16
CA THR A 235 26.25 -38.55 -28.59
C THR A 235 27.34 -37.53 -28.90
N GLY A 236 27.91 -36.86 -27.87
CA GLY A 236 28.93 -35.84 -28.03
C GLY A 236 28.42 -34.57 -28.74
N GLY A 237 27.13 -34.29 -28.64
CA GLY A 237 26.55 -33.07 -29.21
C GLY A 237 27.04 -31.83 -28.46
N GLU A 238 27.61 -30.86 -29.17
CA GLU A 238 27.77 -29.49 -28.67
C GLU A 238 26.40 -28.81 -28.62
N ASP A 239 25.52 -29.30 -27.75
CA ASP A 239 24.19 -28.73 -27.67
C ASP A 239 24.28 -27.36 -27.02
N ARG A 240 23.80 -26.33 -27.72
CA ARG A 240 23.75 -24.95 -27.19
C ARG A 240 22.99 -24.89 -25.87
N PHE A 241 22.01 -25.77 -25.74
CA PHE A 241 21.27 -26.03 -24.51
C PHE A 241 22.18 -26.39 -23.32
N PHE A 242 23.22 -27.20 -23.56
CA PHE A 242 24.17 -27.65 -22.55
C PHE A 242 24.94 -26.48 -21.92
N ARG A 243 25.30 -25.51 -22.76
CA ARG A 243 25.95 -24.28 -22.34
C ARG A 243 24.99 -23.34 -21.63
N ASP A 244 23.76 -23.22 -22.13
CA ASP A 244 22.73 -22.36 -21.52
C ASP A 244 22.32 -22.90 -20.13
N PHE A 245 22.18 -24.23 -19.98
CA PHE A 245 21.92 -24.89 -18.69
C PHE A 245 23.07 -24.68 -17.71
N ALA A 246 24.33 -24.90 -18.13
CA ALA A 246 25.49 -24.65 -17.27
C ALA A 246 25.61 -23.19 -16.80
N LEU A 247 25.27 -22.24 -17.67
CA LEU A 247 25.29 -20.81 -17.34
C LEU A 247 24.20 -20.39 -16.33
N ILE A 248 23.13 -21.17 -16.18
CA ILE A 248 22.10 -20.92 -15.16
C ILE A 248 22.65 -21.21 -13.76
N PHE A 249 23.51 -22.23 -13.61
CA PHE A 249 23.98 -22.72 -12.30
C PHE A 249 25.37 -22.20 -11.92
N ASP A 250 26.24 -21.96 -12.89
CA ASP A 250 27.54 -21.36 -12.67
C ASP A 250 27.79 -20.26 -13.72
N PRO A 251 27.36 -19.02 -13.42
CA PRO A 251 27.50 -17.89 -14.33
C PRO A 251 28.95 -17.49 -14.58
N GLU A 252 29.88 -17.84 -13.69
CA GLU A 252 31.28 -17.37 -13.72
C GLU A 252 32.21 -18.35 -14.45
N GLU A 253 32.12 -19.66 -14.20
CA GLU A 253 32.99 -20.63 -14.85
C GLU A 253 32.29 -21.40 -15.98
N GLY A 254 30.95 -21.52 -15.95
CA GLY A 254 30.20 -22.39 -16.87
C GLY A 254 30.78 -23.81 -16.95
N SER A 255 31.49 -24.22 -15.89
CA SER A 255 32.35 -25.40 -15.88
C SER A 255 31.51 -26.60 -15.48
N LEU A 256 31.39 -27.53 -16.42
CA LEU A 256 30.72 -28.81 -16.22
C LEU A 256 31.70 -29.91 -15.82
N GLU A 257 32.82 -29.56 -15.17
CA GLU A 257 33.78 -30.57 -14.69
C GLU A 257 33.07 -31.52 -13.71
N GLY A 258 32.73 -32.71 -14.20
CA GLY A 258 32.03 -33.75 -13.43
C GLY A 258 30.60 -34.05 -13.90
N LEU A 259 30.03 -33.37 -14.89
CA LEU A 259 28.72 -33.69 -15.45
C LEU A 259 28.87 -34.58 -16.71
N ASP A 260 28.82 -35.91 -16.52
CA ASP A 260 28.74 -36.88 -17.62
C ASP A 260 27.35 -37.55 -17.67
N ALA A 261 27.10 -38.33 -18.73
CA ALA A 261 25.79 -38.96 -18.94
C ALA A 261 25.41 -39.90 -17.78
N ALA A 262 26.40 -40.56 -17.17
CA ALA A 262 26.17 -41.47 -16.06
C ALA A 262 25.77 -40.68 -14.79
N ASN A 263 26.39 -39.53 -14.55
CA ASN A 263 26.05 -38.67 -13.41
C ASN A 263 24.67 -38.04 -13.58
N VAL A 264 24.31 -37.60 -14.80
CA VAL A 264 22.93 -37.10 -15.08
C VAL A 264 21.89 -38.20 -14.86
N GLN A 265 22.14 -39.41 -15.38
CA GLN A 265 21.25 -40.56 -15.17
C GLN A 265 21.14 -40.95 -13.69
N ALA A 266 22.20 -40.76 -12.90
CA ALA A 266 22.17 -40.99 -11.46
C ALA A 266 21.44 -39.88 -10.68
N LEU A 267 21.41 -38.64 -11.19
CA LEU A 267 20.68 -37.52 -10.59
C LEU A 267 19.17 -37.59 -10.83
N ALA A 268 18.73 -38.12 -11.96
CA ALA A 268 17.31 -38.21 -12.30
C ALA A 268 16.43 -38.88 -11.22
N PRO A 269 16.76 -40.07 -10.67
CA PRO A 269 15.96 -40.67 -9.61
C PRO A 269 16.00 -39.88 -8.29
N LEU A 270 17.10 -39.15 -8.01
CA LEU A 270 17.19 -38.30 -6.82
C LEU A 270 16.29 -37.07 -6.94
N MET A 271 16.25 -36.45 -8.12
CA MET A 271 15.34 -35.34 -8.41
C MET A 271 13.89 -35.78 -8.40
N GLN A 272 13.57 -36.96 -8.94
CA GLN A 272 12.22 -37.49 -8.87
C GLN A 272 11.79 -37.71 -7.41
N ASP A 273 12.63 -38.36 -6.59
CA ASP A 273 12.33 -38.54 -5.17
C ASP A 273 12.12 -37.20 -4.45
N TYR A 274 12.96 -36.20 -4.77
CA TYR A 274 12.80 -34.85 -4.24
C TYR A 274 11.44 -34.23 -4.61
N TYR A 275 11.07 -34.24 -5.89
CA TYR A 275 9.81 -33.65 -6.35
C TYR A 275 8.60 -34.43 -5.84
N ASP A 276 8.66 -35.77 -5.76
CA ASP A 276 7.60 -36.59 -5.18
C ASP A 276 7.37 -36.22 -3.69
N ARG A 277 8.47 -36.02 -2.95
CA ARG A 277 8.42 -35.60 -1.55
C ARG A 277 7.92 -34.16 -1.40
N MET A 278 8.34 -33.25 -2.28
CA MET A 278 7.86 -31.86 -2.31
C MET A 278 6.37 -31.79 -2.65
N ALA A 279 5.91 -32.53 -3.66
CA ALA A 279 4.49 -32.65 -4.01
C ALA A 279 3.68 -33.24 -2.86
N GLY A 280 4.21 -34.27 -2.19
CA GLY A 280 3.61 -34.84 -0.98
C GLY A 280 3.50 -33.83 0.17
N ALA A 281 4.53 -33.02 0.41
CA ALA A 281 4.52 -31.95 1.40
C ALA A 281 3.52 -30.84 1.04
N ALA A 282 3.45 -30.46 -0.24
CA ALA A 282 2.51 -29.49 -0.77
C ALA A 282 1.05 -29.97 -0.65
N ALA A 283 0.79 -31.25 -0.90
CA ALA A 283 -0.52 -31.86 -0.79
C ALA A 283 -0.94 -32.19 0.65
N ASP A 284 -0.11 -31.95 1.66
CA ASP A 284 -0.46 -32.26 3.06
C ASP A 284 -1.67 -31.41 3.50
N PRO A 285 -2.77 -32.03 3.98
CA PRO A 285 -3.93 -31.28 4.51
C PRO A 285 -3.60 -30.38 5.69
N ASP A 286 -2.52 -30.67 6.43
CA ASP A 286 -1.96 -29.83 7.47
C ASP A 286 -0.77 -29.06 6.91
N ARG A 287 -1.04 -27.83 6.48
CA ARG A 287 -0.08 -26.95 5.83
C ARG A 287 1.18 -26.70 6.67
N ALA A 288 1.05 -26.60 7.99
CA ALA A 288 2.19 -26.39 8.88
C ALA A 288 3.10 -27.63 8.92
N ARG A 289 2.51 -28.83 8.91
CA ARG A 289 3.27 -30.08 8.79
C ARG A 289 3.95 -30.19 7.43
N GLY A 290 3.27 -29.83 6.34
CA GLY A 290 3.86 -29.82 5.01
C GLY A 290 5.10 -28.93 4.91
N ILE A 291 5.05 -27.71 5.45
CA ILE A 291 6.21 -26.80 5.52
C ILE A 291 7.36 -27.42 6.33
N GLU A 292 7.07 -28.03 7.48
CA GLU A 292 8.11 -28.67 8.30
C GLU A 292 8.76 -29.85 7.57
N THR A 293 7.96 -30.69 6.91
CA THR A 293 8.47 -31.77 6.06
C THR A 293 9.35 -31.23 4.94
N MET A 294 9.02 -30.07 4.35
CA MET A 294 9.87 -29.43 3.33
C MET A 294 11.22 -28.97 3.89
N ARG A 295 11.23 -28.42 5.11
CA ARG A 295 12.48 -28.06 5.80
C ARG A 295 13.34 -29.28 6.10
N GLU A 296 12.73 -30.37 6.57
CA GLU A 296 13.44 -31.65 6.78
C GLU A 296 14.06 -32.17 5.47
N ILE A 297 13.32 -32.11 4.35
CA ILE A 297 13.84 -32.46 3.01
C ILE A 297 15.05 -31.59 2.64
N GLU A 298 14.96 -30.27 2.82
CA GLU A 298 16.04 -29.34 2.51
C GLU A 298 17.27 -29.57 3.41
N GLU A 299 17.08 -29.85 4.71
CA GLU A 299 18.14 -30.20 5.65
C GLU A 299 18.84 -31.51 5.27
N GLU A 300 18.08 -32.54 4.87
CA GLU A 300 18.62 -33.82 4.40
C GLU A 300 19.47 -33.63 3.13
N ILE A 301 19.00 -32.81 2.18
CA ILE A 301 19.74 -32.51 0.96
C ILE A 301 21.02 -31.73 1.28
N ALA A 302 20.93 -30.73 2.17
CA ALA A 302 22.07 -29.95 2.61
C ALA A 302 23.11 -30.77 3.39
N ALA A 303 22.66 -31.79 4.13
CA ALA A 303 23.53 -32.74 4.84
C ALA A 303 24.11 -33.83 3.92
N GLY A 304 23.52 -34.04 2.74
CA GLY A 304 23.94 -35.03 1.76
C GLY A 304 25.29 -34.69 1.09
N GLU A 305 25.89 -35.68 0.43
CA GLU A 305 27.15 -35.50 -0.31
C GLU A 305 26.98 -34.70 -1.63
N SER A 306 25.73 -34.42 -2.04
CA SER A 306 25.42 -33.71 -3.29
C SER A 306 25.26 -32.20 -3.05
N THR A 307 26.37 -31.46 -3.08
CA THR A 307 26.37 -30.00 -2.97
C THR A 307 25.58 -29.33 -4.10
N PHE A 308 25.60 -29.93 -5.29
CA PHE A 308 24.86 -29.44 -6.46
C PHE A 308 23.35 -29.36 -6.23
N LEU A 309 22.74 -30.42 -5.67
CA LEU A 309 21.30 -30.43 -5.39
C LEU A 309 20.94 -29.47 -4.25
N ALA A 310 21.80 -29.36 -3.24
CA ALA A 310 21.62 -28.42 -2.14
C ALA A 310 21.64 -26.96 -2.62
N ASP A 311 22.61 -26.60 -3.46
CA ASP A 311 22.74 -25.24 -4.01
C ASP A 311 21.61 -24.90 -5.01
N LEU A 312 21.15 -25.90 -5.77
CA LEU A 312 20.05 -25.74 -6.73
C LEU A 312 18.70 -25.51 -6.04
N LEU A 313 18.45 -26.18 -4.92
CA LEU A 313 17.10 -26.34 -4.37
C LEU A 313 16.86 -25.59 -3.04
N SER A 314 17.90 -25.24 -2.28
CA SER A 314 17.78 -24.64 -0.94
C SER A 314 18.07 -23.14 -0.99
N PRO A 315 17.06 -22.23 -1.04
CA PRO A 315 15.91 -22.14 -0.12
C PRO A 315 14.56 -21.83 -0.83
N ILE A 316 14.39 -22.24 -2.08
CA ILE A 316 13.26 -21.78 -2.91
C ILE A 316 11.96 -22.53 -2.54
N SER A 317 12.05 -23.82 -2.22
CA SER A 317 10.89 -24.70 -2.06
C SER A 317 10.11 -24.47 -0.77
N THR A 318 10.78 -24.33 0.38
CA THR A 318 10.11 -23.92 1.63
C THR A 318 9.41 -22.57 1.47
N ASN A 319 10.06 -21.58 0.85
CA ASN A 319 9.48 -20.25 0.62
C ASN A 319 8.24 -20.30 -0.29
N ILE A 320 8.22 -21.19 -1.29
CA ILE A 320 7.06 -21.41 -2.16
C ILE A 320 5.87 -21.96 -1.36
N LEU A 321 6.09 -22.95 -0.50
CA LEU A 321 5.02 -23.50 0.33
C LEU A 321 4.52 -22.49 1.35
N GLU A 322 5.41 -21.71 1.98
CA GLU A 322 5.02 -20.62 2.87
C GLU A 322 4.17 -19.57 2.15
N LEU A 323 4.59 -19.16 0.94
CA LEU A 323 3.83 -18.23 0.10
C LEU A 323 2.45 -18.79 -0.27
N ARG A 324 2.37 -20.06 -0.70
CA ARG A 324 1.10 -20.73 -0.99
C ARG A 324 0.16 -20.65 0.22
N VAL A 325 0.63 -21.05 1.40
CA VAL A 325 -0.19 -21.07 2.62
C VAL A 325 -0.65 -19.68 2.99
N GLN A 326 0.21 -18.66 2.81
CA GLN A 326 -0.19 -17.27 2.99
C GLN A 326 -1.35 -16.89 2.06
N LEU A 327 -1.24 -17.20 0.77
CA LEU A 327 -2.26 -16.88 -0.23
C LEU A 327 -3.58 -17.63 0.01
N GLU A 328 -3.52 -18.91 0.41
CA GLU A 328 -4.70 -19.70 0.79
C GLU A 328 -5.43 -19.09 2.00
N ASN A 329 -4.68 -18.67 3.03
CA ASN A 329 -5.25 -18.00 4.20
C ASN A 329 -5.90 -16.66 3.85
N GLU A 330 -5.25 -15.85 2.99
CA GLU A 330 -5.80 -14.58 2.48
C GLU A 330 -7.15 -14.82 1.76
N LEU A 331 -7.21 -15.82 0.88
CA LEU A 331 -8.43 -16.20 0.17
C LEU A 331 -9.54 -16.70 1.12
N ASP A 332 -9.22 -17.59 2.06
CA ASP A 332 -10.15 -18.13 3.04
C ASP A 332 -10.74 -17.04 3.95
N ASP A 333 -9.90 -16.10 4.38
CA ASP A 333 -10.33 -14.95 5.17
C ASP A 333 -11.30 -14.08 4.37
N ARG A 334 -11.00 -13.84 3.09
CA ARG A 334 -11.88 -13.08 2.20
C ARG A 334 -13.24 -13.75 2.02
N LEU A 335 -13.25 -15.05 1.73
CA LEU A 335 -14.47 -15.84 1.57
C LEU A 335 -15.30 -15.84 2.87
N ARG A 336 -14.65 -15.95 4.04
CA ARG A 336 -15.32 -15.93 5.34
C ARG A 336 -15.98 -14.58 5.64
N ILE A 337 -15.31 -13.47 5.32
CA ILE A 337 -15.86 -12.12 5.46
C ILE A 337 -17.07 -11.96 4.54
N LEU A 338 -16.92 -12.28 3.25
CA LEU A 338 -18.01 -12.21 2.27
C LEU A 338 -19.21 -13.06 2.65
N GLN A 339 -18.99 -14.29 3.11
CA GLN A 339 -20.04 -15.16 3.62
C GLN A 339 -20.71 -14.58 4.86
N GLY A 340 -19.93 -13.97 5.76
CA GLY A 340 -20.46 -13.27 6.94
C GLY A 340 -21.37 -12.10 6.55
N VAL A 341 -20.97 -11.28 5.59
CA VAL A 341 -21.77 -10.15 5.11
C VAL A 341 -22.99 -10.63 4.33
N ALA A 342 -22.81 -11.55 3.37
CA ALA A 342 -23.89 -12.10 2.55
C ALA A 342 -24.98 -12.78 3.38
N SER A 343 -24.63 -13.41 4.51
CA SER A 343 -25.58 -14.01 5.46
C SER A 343 -26.20 -13.01 6.46
N GLY A 344 -25.72 -11.76 6.49
CA GLY A 344 -26.14 -10.74 7.46
C GLY A 344 -25.56 -10.95 8.87
N ARG A 345 -24.57 -11.84 9.03
CA ARG A 345 -23.86 -12.08 10.30
C ARG A 345 -22.86 -10.97 10.62
N ILE A 346 -22.26 -10.37 9.58
CA ILE A 346 -21.35 -9.23 9.69
C ILE A 346 -22.06 -8.03 9.06
N ASP A 347 -22.13 -6.92 9.79
CA ASP A 347 -22.61 -5.65 9.25
C ASP A 347 -21.53 -5.06 8.33
N PRO A 348 -21.79 -4.77 7.04
CA PRO A 348 -20.81 -4.15 6.16
C PRO A 348 -20.17 -2.89 6.75
N ALA A 349 -20.94 -2.07 7.47
CA ALA A 349 -20.43 -0.84 8.08
C ALA A 349 -19.34 -1.12 9.15
N SER A 350 -19.37 -2.30 9.77
CA SER A 350 -18.39 -2.71 10.79
C SER A 350 -17.03 -3.13 10.21
N ILE A 351 -16.96 -3.39 8.90
CA ILE A 351 -15.72 -3.75 8.20
C ILE A 351 -15.22 -2.64 7.26
N THR A 352 -15.95 -1.52 7.15
CA THR A 352 -15.44 -0.29 6.56
C THR A 352 -14.19 0.17 7.32
N ASN A 353 -13.23 0.76 6.61
CA ASN A 353 -11.96 1.20 7.16
C ASN A 353 -11.81 2.71 6.95
N ALA A 354 -11.85 3.48 8.04
CA ALA A 354 -11.75 4.93 8.00
C ALA A 354 -10.46 5.40 7.33
N ALA A 355 -9.37 4.65 7.44
CA ALA A 355 -8.07 5.01 6.84
C ALA A 355 -8.15 5.19 5.32
N ILE A 356 -8.95 4.36 4.63
CA ILE A 356 -9.14 4.49 3.18
C ILE A 356 -9.86 5.79 2.84
N LEU A 357 -10.83 6.19 3.66
CA LEU A 357 -11.57 7.44 3.49
C LEU A 357 -10.68 8.65 3.80
N TRP A 358 -9.82 8.57 4.82
CA TRP A 358 -8.80 9.58 5.12
C TRP A 358 -7.76 9.71 4.02
N ASP A 359 -7.29 8.60 3.45
CA ASP A 359 -6.35 8.58 2.34
C ASP A 359 -6.94 9.26 1.09
N ARG A 360 -8.21 8.96 0.76
CA ARG A 360 -8.96 9.63 -0.32
C ARG A 360 -9.07 11.13 -0.09
N LEU A 361 -9.40 11.54 1.13
CA LEU A 361 -9.48 12.96 1.50
C LEU A 361 -8.12 13.65 1.40
N GLY A 362 -7.07 12.99 1.87
CA GLY A 362 -5.70 13.49 1.80
C GLY A 362 -5.20 13.68 0.38
N THR A 363 -5.51 12.71 -0.48
CA THR A 363 -5.22 12.76 -1.92
C THR A 363 -5.83 13.97 -2.58
N TYR A 364 -7.06 14.33 -2.21
CA TYR A 364 -7.72 15.53 -2.71
C TYR A 364 -6.92 16.79 -2.34
N PHE A 365 -6.58 16.97 -1.05
CA PHE A 365 -5.84 18.15 -0.60
C PHE A 365 -4.41 18.23 -1.16
N GLU A 366 -3.72 17.10 -1.31
CA GLU A 366 -2.40 17.01 -1.93
C GLU A 366 -2.39 17.52 -3.38
N ARG A 367 -3.52 17.37 -4.08
CA ARG A 367 -3.68 17.71 -5.50
C ARG A 367 -4.17 19.12 -5.76
N LEU A 368 -4.55 19.84 -4.71
CA LEU A 368 -4.92 21.24 -4.85
C LEU A 368 -3.77 22.01 -5.53
N PRO A 369 -4.07 23.01 -6.38
CA PRO A 369 -3.04 23.85 -6.95
C PRO A 369 -2.12 24.42 -5.86
N GLY A 370 -0.82 24.51 -6.11
CA GLY A 370 0.14 24.95 -5.09
C GLY A 370 -0.23 26.31 -4.45
N VAL A 371 -0.83 27.22 -5.22
CA VAL A 371 -1.38 28.49 -4.73
C VAL A 371 -2.46 28.29 -3.65
N VAL A 372 -3.37 27.34 -3.86
CA VAL A 372 -4.42 27.00 -2.91
C VAL A 372 -3.81 26.37 -1.65
N GLN A 373 -2.78 25.53 -1.81
CA GLN A 373 -2.08 24.94 -0.67
C GLN A 373 -1.34 25.99 0.18
N VAL A 374 -0.65 26.96 -0.45
CA VAL A 374 -0.02 28.07 0.28
C VAL A 374 -1.09 28.91 1.00
N ALA A 375 -2.22 29.20 0.34
CA ALA A 375 -3.31 29.93 0.96
C ALA A 375 -3.87 29.20 2.19
N GLY A 376 -4.03 27.88 2.12
CA GLY A 376 -4.44 27.05 3.26
C GLY A 376 -3.45 27.11 4.42
N LEU A 377 -2.15 27.05 4.14
CA LEU A 377 -1.12 27.19 5.18
C LEU A 377 -1.10 28.60 5.79
N GLU A 378 -1.38 29.65 5.01
CA GLU A 378 -1.49 31.02 5.51
C GLU A 378 -2.70 31.19 6.42
N LEU A 379 -3.83 30.57 6.08
CA LEU A 379 -5.00 30.54 6.97
C LEU A 379 -4.66 29.88 8.31
N LEU A 380 -3.86 28.81 8.30
CA LEU A 380 -3.41 28.14 9.52
C LEU A 380 -2.29 28.88 10.27
N GLY A 381 -1.71 29.94 9.70
CA GLY A 381 -0.51 30.59 10.23
C GLY A 381 0.71 29.65 10.26
N ALA A 382 0.79 28.71 9.31
CA ALA A 382 1.82 27.66 9.23
C ALA A 382 2.78 27.84 8.04
N THR A 383 2.73 28.99 7.36
CA THR A 383 3.33 29.11 6.03
C THR A 383 4.85 29.15 6.08
N PRO A 384 5.54 28.33 5.26
CA PRO A 384 6.99 28.41 5.10
C PRO A 384 7.43 29.79 4.61
N SER A 385 8.71 30.13 4.81
CA SER A 385 9.28 31.37 4.25
C SER A 385 9.19 31.39 2.72
N ASN A 386 9.13 32.59 2.12
CA ASN A 386 9.12 32.72 0.65
C ASN A 386 10.34 32.04 0.01
N GLU A 387 11.49 32.09 0.66
CA GLU A 387 12.71 31.39 0.22
C GLU A 387 12.50 29.87 0.22
N ARG A 388 11.86 29.31 1.26
CA ARG A 388 11.55 27.88 1.32
C ARG A 388 10.53 27.48 0.27
N ILE A 389 9.46 28.25 0.07
CA ILE A 389 8.47 27.98 -1.00
C ILE A 389 9.15 27.99 -2.37
N ARG A 390 10.02 28.97 -2.64
CA ARG A 390 10.79 29.04 -3.89
C ARG A 390 11.79 27.89 -4.01
N GLN A 391 12.40 27.45 -2.93
CA GLN A 391 13.30 26.29 -2.93
C GLN A 391 12.52 25.01 -3.27
N LEU A 392 11.37 24.80 -2.63
CA LEU A 392 10.49 23.65 -2.88
C LEU A 392 9.99 23.63 -4.33
N ALA A 393 9.68 24.81 -4.87
CA ALA A 393 9.32 24.98 -6.27
C ALA A 393 10.47 24.80 -7.26
N GLY A 394 11.66 25.30 -6.92
CA GLY A 394 12.86 25.20 -7.76
C GLY A 394 13.38 23.77 -7.89
N MET A 395 13.08 22.89 -6.92
CA MET A 395 13.32 21.45 -7.02
C MET A 395 12.38 20.73 -8.02
N ALA A 396 11.34 21.41 -8.52
CA ALA A 396 10.35 20.84 -9.44
C ALA A 396 10.69 21.00 -10.95
N VAL A 397 11.95 21.33 -11.30
CA VAL A 397 12.60 21.36 -12.66
C VAL A 397 12.65 22.73 -13.37
N GLY A 398 13.89 23.19 -13.65
CA GLY A 398 14.27 24.11 -14.75
C GLY A 398 14.28 25.62 -14.45
N ASP A 399 14.88 26.42 -15.34
CA ASP A 399 15.03 27.91 -15.34
C ASP A 399 13.71 28.72 -15.21
N ALA A 400 12.59 28.08 -14.87
CA ALA A 400 11.30 28.66 -14.58
C ALA A 400 11.11 29.01 -13.08
N ALA A 401 12.19 29.18 -12.32
CA ALA A 401 12.17 29.53 -10.90
C ALA A 401 11.51 30.90 -10.60
N ASP A 402 11.19 31.70 -11.62
CA ASP A 402 10.44 32.95 -11.47
C ASP A 402 8.92 32.77 -11.72
N SER A 403 8.44 31.58 -12.13
CA SER A 403 7.05 31.32 -12.55
C SER A 403 6.48 30.09 -11.84
N ILE A 404 6.20 30.21 -10.54
CA ILE A 404 6.15 29.04 -9.65
C ILE A 404 4.73 28.50 -9.32
N LEU A 405 3.65 29.28 -9.42
CA LEU A 405 2.31 28.78 -9.09
C LEU A 405 1.33 29.12 -10.22
N ALA A 406 0.82 28.09 -10.91
CA ALA A 406 -0.34 28.25 -11.78
C ALA A 406 -1.53 28.75 -10.95
N GLY A 407 -2.37 29.61 -11.55
CA GLY A 407 -3.57 30.13 -10.89
C GLY A 407 -4.57 29.01 -10.52
N PRO A 408 -5.57 29.30 -9.69
CA PRO A 408 -6.56 28.32 -9.22
C PRO A 408 -7.34 27.62 -10.36
N THR A 409 -7.31 28.17 -11.57
CA THR A 409 -8.00 27.67 -12.78
C THR A 409 -7.08 27.05 -13.84
N ASN A 410 -5.83 26.72 -13.52
CA ASN A 410 -4.79 26.30 -14.49
C ASN A 410 -4.39 27.37 -15.52
N ASP A 411 -4.85 28.62 -15.38
CA ASP A 411 -4.32 29.72 -16.18
C ASP A 411 -2.87 30.01 -15.76
N THR A 412 -2.02 30.26 -16.75
CA THR A 412 -0.58 30.60 -16.61
C THR A 412 -0.32 31.94 -15.91
N ALA A 413 -1.32 32.50 -15.21
CA ALA A 413 -1.19 33.72 -14.45
C ALA A 413 -0.32 33.47 -13.21
N ILE A 414 0.84 34.12 -13.20
CA ILE A 414 1.74 34.13 -12.05
C ILE A 414 1.02 34.85 -10.90
N VAL A 415 0.78 34.15 -9.80
CA VAL A 415 0.17 34.73 -8.59
C VAL A 415 1.25 35.44 -7.76
N ASP A 416 1.00 36.70 -7.39
CA ASP A 416 1.86 37.41 -6.44
C ASP A 416 1.69 36.78 -5.05
N LEU A 417 2.75 36.14 -4.55
CA LEU A 417 2.78 35.58 -3.20
C LEU A 417 2.48 36.64 -2.13
N THR A 418 2.81 37.91 -2.38
CA THR A 418 2.52 39.02 -1.46
C THR A 418 1.01 39.24 -1.35
N GLU A 419 0.31 39.24 -2.48
CA GLU A 419 -1.15 39.37 -2.54
C GLU A 419 -1.82 38.15 -1.90
N LEU A 420 -1.35 36.94 -2.21
CA LEU A 420 -1.85 35.71 -1.62
C LEU A 420 -1.74 35.71 -0.09
N ARG A 421 -0.58 36.13 0.44
CA ARG A 421 -0.37 36.18 1.89
C ARG A 421 -1.21 37.25 2.56
N ALA A 422 -1.41 38.39 1.89
CA ALA A 422 -2.29 39.45 2.38
C ALA A 422 -3.76 39.01 2.37
N HIS A 423 -4.16 38.20 1.39
CA HIS A 423 -5.54 37.80 1.15
C HIS A 423 -5.65 36.31 0.79
N PRO A 424 -5.42 35.38 1.73
CA PRO A 424 -5.42 33.95 1.41
C PRO A 424 -6.83 33.38 1.16
N LEU A 425 -7.85 34.00 1.76
CA LEU A 425 -9.23 33.49 1.74
C LEU A 425 -9.83 33.34 0.33
N PRO A 426 -9.73 34.32 -0.60
CA PRO A 426 -10.24 34.16 -1.96
C PRO A 426 -9.57 33.02 -2.75
N PHE A 427 -8.26 32.82 -2.59
CA PHE A 427 -7.54 31.74 -3.26
C PHE A 427 -7.97 30.37 -2.73
N TRP A 428 -8.13 30.24 -1.41
CA TRP A 428 -8.61 29.01 -0.78
C TRP A 428 -10.02 28.65 -1.29
N ARG A 429 -10.96 29.58 -1.18
CA ARG A 429 -12.36 29.34 -1.59
C ARG A 429 -12.49 29.00 -3.08
N ALA A 430 -11.74 29.67 -3.94
CA ALA A 430 -11.75 29.37 -5.37
C ALA A 430 -11.31 27.93 -5.68
N GLY A 431 -10.37 27.38 -4.90
CA GLY A 431 -9.87 26.02 -5.09
C GLY A 431 -10.65 24.92 -4.36
N VAL A 432 -11.35 25.25 -3.27
CA VAL A 432 -11.90 24.25 -2.32
C VAL A 432 -13.42 24.26 -2.26
N GLU A 433 -14.08 25.42 -2.38
CA GLU A 433 -15.55 25.54 -2.27
C GLU A 433 -16.33 24.67 -3.27
N PRO A 434 -15.91 24.49 -4.54
CA PRO A 434 -16.65 23.66 -5.50
C PRO A 434 -16.90 22.22 -5.03
N ASP A 435 -15.98 21.68 -4.22
CA ASP A 435 -16.00 20.30 -3.73
C ASP A 435 -16.25 20.21 -2.21
N ALA A 436 -16.59 21.34 -1.57
CA ALA A 436 -16.72 21.46 -0.11
C ALA A 436 -17.69 20.49 0.55
N SER A 437 -18.84 20.29 -0.07
CA SER A 437 -19.84 19.37 0.48
C SER A 437 -19.36 17.93 0.36
N MET A 438 -18.74 17.57 -0.77
CA MET A 438 -18.23 16.21 -1.02
C MET A 438 -17.18 15.81 0.00
N PHE A 439 -16.18 16.66 0.27
CA PHE A 439 -15.13 16.28 1.21
C PHE A 439 -15.60 16.30 2.67
N LEU A 440 -16.54 17.18 3.03
CA LEU A 440 -17.09 17.20 4.39
C LEU A 440 -17.94 15.95 4.65
N GLU A 441 -18.69 15.49 3.64
CA GLU A 441 -19.39 14.20 3.68
C GLU A 441 -18.40 13.04 3.83
N LEU A 442 -17.38 12.96 2.97
CA LEU A 442 -16.35 11.92 3.04
C LEU A 442 -15.66 11.88 4.41
N ALA A 443 -15.36 13.04 4.98
CA ALA A 443 -14.69 13.15 6.26
C ALA A 443 -15.62 12.83 7.44
N ALA A 444 -16.91 13.17 7.33
CA ALA A 444 -17.93 12.75 8.30
C ALA A 444 -18.16 11.24 8.26
N ASP A 445 -18.17 10.64 7.07
CA ASP A 445 -18.24 9.19 6.89
C ASP A 445 -17.02 8.50 7.50
N ALA A 446 -15.81 9.02 7.25
CA ALA A 446 -14.58 8.53 7.88
C ALA A 446 -14.67 8.57 9.41
N ALA A 447 -15.09 9.71 9.97
CA ALA A 447 -15.26 9.90 11.40
C ALA A 447 -16.38 9.04 12.03
N ALA A 448 -17.31 8.53 11.23
CA ALA A 448 -18.40 7.66 11.69
C ALA A 448 -18.00 6.18 11.73
N VAL A 449 -16.93 5.80 11.03
CA VAL A 449 -16.43 4.43 10.99
C VAL A 449 -15.65 4.14 12.26
N SER A 450 -15.99 3.04 12.96
CA SER A 450 -15.38 2.69 14.25
C SER A 450 -14.01 2.03 14.16
N ARG A 451 -13.51 1.79 12.95
CA ARG A 451 -12.27 1.06 12.67
C ARG A 451 -11.42 1.86 11.69
N ALA A 452 -10.23 2.25 12.13
CA ALA A 452 -9.23 2.87 11.28
C ALA A 452 -7.95 2.02 11.33
N GLU A 453 -7.66 1.34 10.24
CA GLU A 453 -6.43 0.58 10.07
C GLU A 453 -5.67 1.20 8.91
N PHE A 454 -4.69 2.04 9.20
CA PHE A 454 -3.88 2.64 8.15
C PHE A 454 -3.11 1.52 7.44
N PRO A 455 -3.26 1.42 6.10
CA PRO A 455 -2.85 0.25 5.36
C PRO A 455 -1.38 -0.09 5.59
N VAL A 456 -1.12 -1.38 5.77
CA VAL A 456 0.15 -2.00 5.41
C VAL A 456 0.20 -2.00 3.88
N ASP A 457 1.35 -1.81 3.25
CA ASP A 457 1.40 -1.85 1.79
C ASP A 457 0.77 -3.13 1.19
N ASP A 458 0.41 -3.11 -0.09
CA ASP A 458 -0.19 -4.24 -0.84
C ASP A 458 0.66 -5.54 -0.81
N ARG A 459 1.85 -5.54 -0.19
CA ARG A 459 2.76 -6.68 -0.06
C ARG A 459 2.79 -7.27 1.34
N GLY A 460 1.94 -6.79 2.27
CA GLY A 460 1.88 -7.29 3.64
C GLY A 460 3.19 -7.08 4.41
N VAL A 461 4.02 -6.13 3.97
CA VAL A 461 5.29 -5.78 4.59
C VAL A 461 5.30 -4.28 4.87
N ASP A 462 5.76 -3.94 6.08
CA ASP A 462 6.16 -2.60 6.47
C ASP A 462 5.03 -1.59 6.78
N ARG A 463 4.27 -1.89 7.85
CA ARG A 463 3.81 -0.87 8.82
C ARG A 463 4.95 0.06 9.29
N LEU A 464 6.18 -0.43 9.13
CA LEU A 464 7.36 0.40 9.16
C LEU A 464 7.68 0.99 7.80
N ARG A 465 7.14 2.16 7.53
CA ARG A 465 7.95 3.23 6.98
C ARG A 465 7.17 4.52 7.14
N PHE A 466 7.93 5.55 7.43
CA PHE A 466 7.65 6.91 7.01
C PHE A 466 7.53 6.97 5.46
N GLN A 467 6.60 6.22 4.83
CA GLN A 467 6.24 6.50 3.45
C GLN A 467 5.64 7.89 3.48
N THR A 468 6.47 8.85 3.07
CA THR A 468 6.14 10.28 3.14
C THR A 468 4.79 10.51 2.51
N ASP A 469 4.48 9.82 1.42
CA ASP A 469 3.26 10.06 0.66
C ASP A 469 1.95 9.75 1.41
N GLU A 470 1.85 8.67 2.19
CA GLU A 470 0.61 8.38 2.94
C GLU A 470 0.44 9.33 4.14
N LEU A 471 1.48 9.48 4.95
CA LEU A 471 1.46 10.42 6.07
C LEU A 471 1.23 11.85 5.58
N ASP A 472 1.77 12.19 4.42
CA ASP A 472 1.55 13.47 3.78
C ASP A 472 0.08 13.62 3.38
N ARG A 473 -0.57 12.58 2.85
CA ARG A 473 -2.01 12.58 2.58
C ARG A 473 -2.82 12.74 3.86
N LEU A 474 -2.55 11.96 4.91
CA LEU A 474 -3.26 12.10 6.19
C LEU A 474 -3.08 13.50 6.81
N ARG A 475 -1.87 14.07 6.69
CA ARG A 475 -1.60 15.46 7.07
C ARG A 475 -2.37 16.45 6.21
N GLY A 476 -2.40 16.23 4.91
CA GLY A 476 -3.17 17.02 3.95
C GLY A 476 -4.66 17.00 4.28
N ALA A 477 -5.22 15.84 4.63
CA ALA A 477 -6.59 15.69 5.11
C ALA A 477 -6.84 16.54 6.36
N GLY A 478 -6.04 16.36 7.40
CA GLY A 478 -6.21 17.09 8.66
C GLY A 478 -6.02 18.60 8.49
N ARG A 479 -4.94 19.05 7.85
CA ARG A 479 -4.66 20.48 7.64
C ARG A 479 -5.62 21.13 6.66
N GLY A 480 -6.02 20.42 5.60
CA GLY A 480 -6.99 20.89 4.64
C GLY A 480 -8.32 21.22 5.30
N LEU A 481 -8.84 20.31 6.12
CA LEU A 481 -10.06 20.54 6.91
C LEU A 481 -9.91 21.70 7.91
N LEU A 482 -8.76 21.81 8.59
CA LEU A 482 -8.53 22.93 9.52
C LEU A 482 -8.41 24.28 8.81
N ALA A 483 -7.81 24.30 7.61
CA ALA A 483 -7.74 25.50 6.78
C ALA A 483 -9.13 25.91 6.31
N ASP A 484 -9.98 24.95 5.91
CA ASP A 484 -11.38 25.22 5.55
C ASP A 484 -12.18 25.74 6.76
N ALA A 485 -12.02 25.13 7.93
CA ALA A 485 -12.67 25.59 9.16
C ALA A 485 -12.30 27.04 9.48
N THR A 486 -11.03 27.38 9.33
CA THR A 486 -10.54 28.75 9.54
C THR A 486 -11.13 29.72 8.51
N ALA A 487 -11.18 29.32 7.24
CA ALA A 487 -11.78 30.10 6.16
C ALA A 487 -13.27 30.38 6.44
N ARG A 488 -14.03 29.37 6.84
CA ARG A 488 -15.46 29.48 7.17
C ARG A 488 -15.72 30.38 8.37
N LEU A 489 -14.93 30.25 9.44
CA LEU A 489 -15.03 31.13 10.61
C LEU A 489 -14.77 32.59 10.24
N ARG A 490 -13.79 32.86 9.36
CA ARG A 490 -13.52 34.21 8.87
C ARG A 490 -14.68 34.75 8.02
N VAL A 491 -15.23 33.96 7.11
CA VAL A 491 -16.43 34.34 6.34
C VAL A 491 -17.62 34.63 7.26
N ALA A 492 -17.84 33.80 8.28
CA ALA A 492 -18.91 34.01 9.25
C ALA A 492 -18.71 35.30 10.06
N LEU A 493 -17.47 35.67 10.39
CA LEU A 493 -17.14 36.91 11.08
C LEU A 493 -17.39 38.13 10.19
N GLU A 494 -16.90 38.11 8.94
CA GLU A 494 -17.06 39.20 7.97
C GLU A 494 -18.54 39.46 7.64
N THR A 495 -19.33 38.41 7.44
CA THR A 495 -20.77 38.49 7.14
C THR A 495 -21.64 38.88 8.34
N SER A 496 -21.11 38.77 9.56
CA SER A 496 -21.80 39.23 10.77
C SER A 496 -21.72 40.76 10.96
N GLY A 497 -20.83 41.46 10.24
CA GLY A 497 -20.39 42.82 10.56
C GLY A 497 -21.22 43.98 10.02
N GLN A 498 -21.76 43.94 8.79
CA GLN A 498 -22.52 45.06 8.19
C GLN A 498 -23.21 44.64 6.88
N ASP A 499 -24.37 45.26 6.60
CA ASP A 499 -25.16 45.18 5.35
C ASP A 499 -25.36 43.77 4.73
N ARG A 500 -26.15 42.93 5.41
CA ARG A 500 -26.58 41.58 4.96
C ARG A 500 -27.26 41.53 3.59
N SER A 501 -27.51 42.68 2.95
CA SER A 501 -28.35 42.74 1.74
C SER A 501 -27.68 42.18 0.48
N GLU A 502 -26.35 42.02 0.47
CA GLU A 502 -25.61 41.60 -0.74
C GLU A 502 -24.95 40.20 -0.68
N ILE A 503 -24.82 39.56 0.48
CA ILE A 503 -24.13 38.27 0.62
C ILE A 503 -25.09 37.19 1.12
N ASP A 504 -25.40 36.22 0.26
CA ASP A 504 -26.26 35.05 0.55
C ASP A 504 -25.49 33.94 1.30
N VAL A 505 -24.88 34.30 2.44
CA VAL A 505 -24.17 33.35 3.31
C VAL A 505 -24.67 33.51 4.74
N ASP A 506 -25.18 32.43 5.31
CA ASP A 506 -25.62 32.39 6.72
C ASP A 506 -24.41 32.12 7.63
N PRO A 507 -24.00 33.09 8.49
CA PRO A 507 -22.86 32.91 9.38
C PRO A 507 -23.04 31.76 10.38
N GLU A 508 -24.28 31.41 10.75
CA GLU A 508 -24.51 30.27 11.65
C GLU A 508 -24.25 28.93 10.95
N VAL A 509 -24.60 28.83 9.66
CA VAL A 509 -24.31 27.64 8.85
C VAL A 509 -22.80 27.45 8.69
N GLU A 510 -22.07 28.53 8.41
CA GLU A 510 -20.60 28.46 8.26
C GLU A 510 -19.90 28.09 9.58
N ARG A 511 -20.36 28.60 10.73
CA ARG A 511 -19.84 28.15 12.04
C ARG A 511 -20.16 26.68 12.33
N ALA A 512 -21.35 26.21 11.95
CA ALA A 512 -21.73 24.81 12.13
C ALA A 512 -20.90 23.86 11.24
N ARG A 513 -20.58 24.28 10.01
CA ARG A 513 -19.65 23.56 9.11
C ARG A 513 -18.23 23.53 9.67
N ALA A 514 -17.68 24.70 10.06
CA ALA A 514 -16.37 24.79 10.71
C ALA A 514 -16.28 23.92 11.98
N THR A 515 -17.33 23.90 12.80
CA THR A 515 -17.40 23.02 13.98
C THR A 515 -17.32 21.55 13.56
N THR A 516 -17.98 21.17 12.48
CA THR A 516 -17.99 19.79 11.97
C THR A 516 -16.62 19.39 11.45
N GLU A 517 -15.94 20.26 10.70
CA GLU A 517 -14.56 20.04 10.21
C GLU A 517 -13.57 19.85 11.37
N VAL A 518 -13.65 20.68 12.42
CA VAL A 518 -12.79 20.50 13.62
C VAL A 518 -13.08 19.18 14.33
N ILE A 519 -14.36 18.78 14.45
CA ILE A 519 -14.75 17.50 15.07
C ILE A 519 -14.20 16.33 14.27
N VAL A 520 -14.30 16.38 12.95
CA VAL A 520 -13.79 15.37 12.03
C VAL A 520 -12.26 15.25 12.14
N VAL A 521 -11.53 16.37 12.27
CA VAL A 521 -10.08 16.33 12.51
C VAL A 521 -9.74 15.69 13.86
N LEU A 522 -10.55 15.93 14.90
CA LEU A 522 -10.40 15.24 16.19
C LEU A 522 -10.68 13.73 16.09
N ALA A 523 -11.55 13.31 15.17
CA ALA A 523 -11.76 11.89 14.86
C ALA A 523 -10.54 11.29 14.16
N LEU A 524 -9.97 11.95 13.13
CA LEU A 524 -8.70 11.53 12.52
C LEU A 524 -7.57 11.42 13.55
N ILE A 525 -7.47 12.39 14.48
CA ILE A 525 -6.49 12.32 15.58
C ILE A 525 -6.73 11.09 16.46
N THR A 526 -7.99 10.75 16.72
CA THR A 526 -8.37 9.56 17.50
C THR A 526 -7.89 8.30 16.78
N ASP A 527 -8.21 8.17 15.50
CA ASP A 527 -7.81 7.05 14.65
C ASP A 527 -6.27 6.88 14.62
N LEU A 528 -5.53 7.98 14.45
CA LEU A 528 -4.06 7.98 14.48
C LEU A 528 -3.47 7.55 15.84
N ILE A 529 -4.16 7.83 16.95
CA ILE A 529 -3.71 7.41 18.29
C ILE A 529 -4.02 5.94 18.54
N GLU A 530 -5.13 5.44 18.00
CA GLU A 530 -5.57 4.05 18.15
C GLU A 530 -4.74 3.08 17.30
N ASP A 531 -4.26 3.51 16.13
CA ASP A 531 -3.33 2.75 15.29
C ASP A 531 -1.85 3.04 15.66
N PRO A 532 -1.18 2.12 16.38
CA PRO A 532 0.07 2.42 17.06
C PRO A 532 1.27 2.44 16.11
N ALA A 533 1.52 3.58 15.47
CA ALA A 533 2.75 3.87 14.73
C ALA A 533 3.41 5.17 15.19
N LEU A 534 4.74 5.24 15.18
CA LEU A 534 5.47 6.43 15.65
C LEU A 534 5.11 7.68 14.85
N ALA A 535 4.99 7.51 13.53
CA ALA A 535 4.61 8.58 12.63
C ALA A 535 3.19 9.11 12.90
N HIS A 536 2.24 8.22 13.25
CA HIS A 536 0.88 8.61 13.60
C HIS A 536 0.83 9.42 14.89
N VAL A 537 1.63 9.07 15.90
CA VAL A 537 1.73 9.86 17.14
C VAL A 537 2.26 11.27 16.86
N VAL A 538 3.28 11.39 16.01
CA VAL A 538 3.82 12.70 15.61
C VAL A 538 2.79 13.52 14.83
N LEU A 539 2.10 12.88 13.88
CA LEU A 539 1.07 13.54 13.08
C LEU A 539 -0.14 13.98 13.94
N ALA A 540 -0.62 13.11 14.82
CA ALA A 540 -1.69 13.43 15.77
C ALA A 540 -1.32 14.63 16.65
N SER A 541 -0.07 14.69 17.12
CA SER A 541 0.44 15.84 17.86
C SER A 541 0.43 17.13 17.03
N ASP A 542 0.82 17.07 15.75
CA ASP A 542 0.80 18.22 14.85
C ASP A 542 -0.63 18.72 14.58
N LEU A 543 -1.54 17.80 14.26
CA LEU A 543 -2.95 18.12 14.03
C LEU A 543 -3.61 18.71 15.28
N LEU A 544 -3.29 18.23 16.48
CA LEU A 544 -3.76 18.81 17.74
C LEU A 544 -3.30 20.26 17.95
N GLN A 545 -2.08 20.59 17.52
CA GLN A 545 -1.62 21.99 17.53
C GLN A 545 -2.41 22.84 16.52
N GLY A 546 -2.71 22.28 15.35
CA GLY A 546 -3.60 22.86 14.35
C GLY A 546 -4.99 23.15 14.90
N VAL A 547 -5.67 22.15 15.49
CA VAL A 547 -6.97 22.33 16.17
C VAL A 547 -6.89 23.46 17.18
N GLY A 548 -5.83 23.49 17.98
CA GLY A 548 -5.66 24.53 18.98
C GLY A 548 -5.55 25.93 18.38
N ARG A 549 -4.83 26.10 17.26
CA ARG A 549 -4.74 27.38 16.56
C ARG A 549 -6.10 27.87 16.07
N VAL A 550 -6.92 26.97 15.52
CA VAL A 550 -8.28 27.31 15.07
C VAL A 550 -9.16 27.70 16.24
N VAL A 551 -9.20 26.89 17.31
CA VAL A 551 -10.08 27.13 18.46
C VAL A 551 -9.68 28.36 19.27
N GLU A 552 -8.41 28.73 19.30
CA GLU A 552 -7.91 29.93 20.00
C GLU A 552 -7.97 31.20 19.15
N SER A 553 -8.37 31.10 17.88
CA SER A 553 -8.45 32.26 16.99
C SER A 553 -9.58 33.21 17.39
N GLU A 554 -9.43 34.49 17.06
CA GLU A 554 -10.49 35.48 17.33
C GLU A 554 -11.77 35.15 16.54
N GLU A 555 -11.62 34.58 15.34
CA GLU A 555 -12.73 34.16 14.49
C GLU A 555 -13.56 33.00 15.09
N ALA A 556 -12.98 32.19 15.98
CA ALA A 556 -13.68 31.09 16.65
C ALA A 556 -14.54 31.53 17.83
N VAL A 557 -14.36 32.75 18.37
CA VAL A 557 -15.08 33.20 19.59
C VAL A 557 -16.60 33.05 19.48
N PRO A 558 -17.27 33.51 18.39
CA PRO A 558 -18.73 33.34 18.27
C PRO A 558 -19.18 31.87 18.19
N MET A 559 -18.37 31.00 17.58
CA MET A 559 -18.63 29.56 17.54
C MET A 559 -18.59 28.97 18.96
N LEU A 560 -17.63 29.38 19.79
CA LEU A 560 -17.45 28.89 21.16
C LEU A 560 -18.46 29.48 22.16
N GLU A 561 -18.99 30.66 21.91
CA GLU A 561 -20.07 31.26 22.70
C GLU A 561 -21.40 30.55 22.45
N THR A 562 -21.59 29.97 21.27
CA THR A 562 -22.80 29.21 20.91
C THR A 562 -22.85 27.86 21.67
N PRO A 563 -23.78 27.66 22.63
CA PRO A 563 -23.75 26.50 23.53
C PRO A 563 -23.83 25.15 22.80
N ALA A 564 -24.63 25.07 21.72
CA ALA A 564 -24.79 23.85 20.93
C ALA A 564 -23.49 23.46 20.22
N LEU A 565 -22.80 24.41 19.58
CA LEU A 565 -21.55 24.15 18.86
C LEU A 565 -20.42 23.83 19.83
N ARG A 566 -20.28 24.62 20.92
CA ARG A 566 -19.35 24.34 22.02
C ARG A 566 -19.56 22.95 22.62
N GLY A 567 -20.82 22.55 22.84
CA GLY A 567 -21.17 21.24 23.38
C GLY A 567 -20.72 20.09 22.47
N ARG A 568 -20.91 20.23 21.15
CA ARG A 568 -20.44 19.27 20.16
C ARG A 568 -18.91 19.16 20.17
N LEU A 569 -18.20 20.29 20.13
CA LEU A 569 -16.74 20.31 20.16
C LEU A 569 -16.18 19.71 21.46
N SER A 570 -16.78 20.06 22.61
CA SER A 570 -16.37 19.47 23.90
C SER A 570 -16.60 17.97 23.94
N THR A 571 -17.68 17.47 23.32
CA THR A 571 -17.95 16.02 23.24
C THR A 571 -16.87 15.31 22.42
N ALA A 572 -16.53 15.84 21.25
CA ALA A 572 -15.47 15.29 20.40
C ALA A 572 -14.09 15.31 21.09
N LEU A 573 -13.72 16.42 21.74
CA LEU A 573 -12.45 16.54 22.46
C LEU A 573 -12.32 15.56 23.63
N ASN A 574 -13.44 15.23 24.28
CA ASN A 574 -13.49 14.21 25.33
C ASN A 574 -13.40 12.78 24.79
N ALA A 575 -13.73 12.57 23.51
CA ALA A 575 -13.64 11.26 22.86
C ALA A 575 -12.18 10.90 22.48
N VAL A 576 -11.30 11.91 22.28
CA VAL A 576 -9.89 11.66 21.94
C VAL A 576 -9.21 10.81 23.02
N PRO A 577 -8.68 9.62 22.67
CA PRO A 577 -8.01 8.74 23.61
C PRO A 577 -6.83 9.43 24.28
N ARG A 578 -6.65 9.16 25.59
CA ARG A 578 -5.56 9.73 26.39
C ARG A 578 -4.65 8.64 26.98
N PRO A 579 -4.13 7.69 26.17
CA PRO A 579 -3.12 6.77 26.66
C PRO A 579 -1.89 7.55 27.14
N THR A 580 -1.12 6.96 28.06
CA THR A 580 0.10 7.58 28.58
C THR A 580 1.01 7.97 27.41
N ALA A 581 1.39 9.25 27.34
CA ALA A 581 2.17 9.82 26.25
C ALA A 581 1.58 9.48 24.86
N LEU A 582 0.26 9.64 24.68
CA LEU A 582 -0.44 9.39 23.40
C LEU A 582 -0.15 8.02 22.76
N GLY A 583 0.21 7.02 23.56
CA GLY A 583 0.52 5.69 23.05
C GLY A 583 1.90 5.59 22.41
N ALA A 584 2.77 6.61 22.54
CA ALA A 584 4.15 6.62 22.02
C ALA A 584 4.94 5.35 22.35
N HIS A 585 4.74 4.77 23.54
CA HIS A 585 5.36 3.50 23.91
C HIS A 585 4.86 2.35 23.01
N ARG A 586 3.54 2.20 22.92
CA ARG A 586 2.88 1.14 22.13
C ARG A 586 3.27 1.28 20.65
N ALA A 587 3.30 2.50 20.14
CA ALA A 587 3.75 2.82 18.78
C ALA A 587 5.22 2.41 18.56
N ALA A 588 6.12 2.79 19.46
CA ALA A 588 7.53 2.41 19.34
C ALA A 588 7.76 0.90 19.42
N VAL A 589 6.98 0.18 20.24
CA VAL A 589 7.03 -1.28 20.33
C VAL A 589 6.53 -1.92 19.04
N ALA A 590 5.36 -1.52 18.55
CA ALA A 590 4.76 -2.07 17.34
C ALA A 590 5.70 -1.89 16.14
N ASP A 591 6.16 -0.66 15.89
CA ASP A 591 7.13 -0.33 14.86
C ASP A 591 8.37 -1.21 14.97
N LEU A 592 8.94 -1.34 16.17
CA LEU A 592 10.12 -2.18 16.36
C LEU A 592 9.85 -3.67 16.08
N GLU A 593 8.71 -4.22 16.51
CA GLU A 593 8.34 -5.62 16.23
C GLU A 593 8.29 -5.91 14.73
N ILE A 594 7.73 -5.00 13.94
CA ILE A 594 7.69 -5.11 12.48
C ILE A 594 9.11 -5.07 11.89
N ALA A 595 10.00 -4.22 12.42
CA ALA A 595 11.38 -4.10 11.91
C ALA A 595 12.10 -5.41 12.10
N LEU A 596 11.88 -6.00 13.26
CA LEU A 596 12.42 -7.28 13.63
C LEU A 596 11.79 -8.40 12.82
N ASP A 597 10.50 -8.37 12.51
CA ASP A 597 9.88 -9.35 11.62
C ASP A 597 10.52 -9.30 10.22
N THR A 598 10.53 -8.12 9.59
CA THR A 598 11.14 -7.86 8.27
C THR A 598 12.62 -8.26 8.25
N TRP A 599 13.35 -8.00 9.34
CA TRP A 599 14.76 -8.41 9.46
C TRP A 599 14.92 -9.91 9.71
N SER A 600 14.06 -10.51 10.54
CA SER A 600 14.12 -11.92 10.91
C SER A 600 13.79 -12.88 9.77
N ARG A 601 13.05 -12.43 8.75
CA ARG A 601 12.93 -13.16 7.48
C ARG A 601 14.29 -13.40 6.80
N ASN A 602 15.32 -12.66 7.21
CA ASN A 602 16.72 -12.88 6.80
C ASN A 602 17.61 -13.50 7.89
N ASP A 603 17.11 -13.67 9.13
CA ASP A 603 17.86 -14.23 10.26
C ASP A 603 17.50 -15.71 10.48
N ARG A 604 18.36 -16.59 9.99
CA ARG A 604 18.13 -18.05 9.94
C ARG A 604 18.01 -18.73 11.32
N THR A 605 18.41 -18.08 12.42
CA THR A 605 18.51 -18.75 13.74
C THR A 605 17.44 -18.35 14.75
N GLY A 606 16.66 -17.30 14.52
CA GLY A 606 15.60 -16.82 15.44
C GLY A 606 16.08 -16.27 16.81
N GLU A 607 17.34 -16.49 17.18
CA GLU A 607 17.93 -16.13 18.48
C GLU A 607 17.90 -14.62 18.76
N HIS A 608 18.05 -13.78 17.73
CA HIS A 608 17.96 -12.33 17.88
C HIS A 608 16.53 -11.88 18.19
N ARG A 609 15.53 -12.52 17.58
CA ARG A 609 14.11 -12.19 17.80
C ARG A 609 13.72 -12.46 19.25
N GLU A 610 14.07 -13.63 19.79
CA GLU A 610 13.80 -14.00 21.18
C GLU A 610 14.50 -13.06 22.17
N THR A 611 15.79 -12.78 21.95
CA THR A 611 16.57 -11.88 22.82
C THR A 611 15.97 -10.47 22.89
N LEU A 612 15.39 -9.99 21.79
CA LEU A 612 14.76 -8.68 21.72
C LEU A 612 13.39 -8.67 22.39
N GLN A 613 12.56 -9.69 22.16
CA GLN A 613 11.25 -9.83 22.80
C GLN A 613 11.36 -9.81 24.34
N ASP A 614 12.40 -10.42 24.92
CA ASP A 614 12.63 -10.41 26.37
C ASP A 614 13.10 -9.06 26.92
N ARG A 615 13.83 -8.27 26.12
CA ARG A 615 14.54 -7.07 26.60
C ARG A 615 13.79 -5.76 26.36
N LEU A 616 12.97 -5.69 25.32
CA LEU A 616 12.27 -4.48 24.89
C LEU A 616 11.14 -3.98 25.81
N PRO A 617 10.34 -4.82 26.48
CA PRO A 617 9.18 -4.37 27.27
C PRO A 617 9.52 -3.40 28.42
N ASN A 618 10.78 -3.37 28.86
CA ASN A 618 11.23 -2.56 30.00
C ASN A 618 11.90 -1.24 29.58
N ARG A 619 11.80 -0.83 28.31
CA ARG A 619 12.48 0.37 27.78
C ARG A 619 11.51 1.55 27.59
N SER A 620 12.03 2.76 27.73
CA SER A 620 11.25 3.98 27.47
C SER A 620 10.95 4.12 25.95
N PRO A 621 9.86 4.82 25.58
CA PRO A 621 9.52 5.06 24.16
C PRO A 621 10.66 5.67 23.37
N ASP A 622 11.37 6.63 23.95
CA ASP A 622 12.48 7.31 23.28
C ASP A 622 13.65 6.36 23.00
N ARG A 623 13.91 5.39 23.88
CA ARG A 623 14.94 4.36 23.66
C ARG A 623 14.52 3.35 22.61
N LEU A 624 13.25 2.95 22.61
CA LEU A 624 12.70 2.07 21.57
C LEU A 624 12.76 2.73 20.19
N HIS A 625 12.39 4.01 20.12
CA HIS A 625 12.51 4.82 18.91
C HIS A 625 13.98 4.97 18.45
N ALA A 626 14.90 5.22 19.39
CA ALA A 626 16.33 5.28 19.08
C ALA A 626 16.87 3.96 18.50
N LEU A 627 16.48 2.83 19.09
CA LEU A 627 16.83 1.49 18.60
C LEU A 627 16.27 1.27 17.20
N PHE A 628 15.01 1.64 16.99
CA PHE A 628 14.34 1.54 15.69
C PHE A 628 15.07 2.36 14.61
N LEU A 629 15.38 3.63 14.87
CA LEU A 629 16.13 4.49 13.95
C LEU A 629 17.54 3.94 13.66
N ALA A 630 18.24 3.48 14.69
CA ALA A 630 19.55 2.84 14.52
C ALA A 630 19.46 1.59 13.62
N SER A 631 18.37 0.83 13.72
CA SER A 631 18.17 -0.39 12.93
C SER A 631 17.85 -0.13 11.45
N THR A 632 17.17 0.97 11.16
CA THR A 632 16.80 1.36 9.80
C THR A 632 17.90 2.15 9.07
N GLY A 633 19.03 2.43 9.74
CA GLY A 633 20.12 3.22 9.17
C GLY A 633 19.82 4.72 9.08
N PHE A 634 18.71 5.17 9.65
CA PHE A 634 18.34 6.58 9.70
C PHE A 634 18.85 7.22 11.00
N SER A 635 19.47 8.39 10.88
CA SER A 635 19.74 9.27 12.03
C SER A 635 18.87 10.51 11.87
N ILE A 636 18.15 10.88 12.92
CA ILE A 636 17.48 12.19 12.97
C ILE A 636 18.36 13.12 13.78
N GLN A 637 18.82 14.21 13.19
CA GLN A 637 19.52 15.28 13.91
C GLN A 637 18.56 16.43 14.15
N PRO A 638 18.54 17.01 15.36
CA PRO A 638 17.81 18.24 15.52
C PRO A 638 18.54 19.36 14.81
N ASP A 639 17.80 20.10 13.99
CA ASP A 639 18.29 21.36 13.47
C ASP A 639 18.42 22.31 14.67
N ARG A 640 19.65 22.47 15.17
CA ARG A 640 19.92 23.35 16.31
C ARG A 640 19.88 24.79 15.82
N ALA A 641 18.69 25.32 15.60
CA ALA A 641 18.46 26.75 15.48
C ALA A 641 18.59 27.40 16.87
N GLY A 642 19.83 27.61 17.31
CA GLY A 642 20.12 28.60 18.35
C GLY A 642 19.86 30.02 17.83
N PRO A 643 19.66 31.01 18.72
CA PRO A 643 19.39 32.41 18.35
C PRO A 643 20.51 33.08 17.51
N ASP A 644 21.71 32.50 17.48
CA ASP A 644 22.82 32.96 16.65
C ASP A 644 23.06 31.96 15.52
N GLY A 645 22.46 32.24 14.36
CA GLY A 645 22.32 31.32 13.25
C GLY A 645 23.60 30.62 12.76
N LEU A 646 23.44 29.39 12.32
CA LEU A 646 24.32 28.75 11.35
C LEU A 646 23.52 27.98 10.30
N ARG A 647 24.21 27.80 9.17
CA ARG A 647 23.72 27.60 7.81
C ARG A 647 22.93 26.31 7.59
N PRO A 648 22.00 26.29 6.61
CA PRO A 648 21.38 25.06 6.14
C PRO A 648 22.45 24.02 5.81
N VAL A 649 22.23 22.78 6.26
CA VAL A 649 22.98 21.61 5.79
C VAL A 649 22.95 21.66 4.26
N PRO A 650 24.09 21.61 3.56
CA PRO A 650 24.07 21.57 2.11
C PRO A 650 23.35 20.29 1.69
N PHE A 651 22.14 20.44 1.18
CA PHE A 651 21.47 19.39 0.44
C PHE A 651 22.40 19.04 -0.73
N LEU A 652 22.92 17.82 -0.74
CA LEU A 652 23.56 17.26 -1.92
C LEU A 652 22.41 17.01 -2.90
N PRO A 653 22.24 17.81 -3.97
CA PRO A 653 21.24 17.50 -4.98
C PRO A 653 21.50 16.09 -5.50
N PRO A 654 20.46 15.35 -5.89
CA PRO A 654 20.66 14.11 -6.63
C PRO A 654 21.63 14.37 -7.78
N PRO A 655 22.53 13.43 -8.11
CA PRO A 655 23.50 13.62 -9.17
C PRO A 655 22.77 14.10 -10.42
N PRO A 656 23.28 15.13 -11.13
CA PRO A 656 22.60 15.65 -12.31
C PRO A 656 22.34 14.48 -13.27
N THR A 657 21.06 14.30 -13.64
CA THR A 657 20.68 13.40 -14.73
C THR A 657 21.57 13.70 -15.93
N ARG A 658 22.14 12.65 -16.53
CA ARG A 658 23.14 12.82 -17.59
C ARG A 658 22.56 13.70 -18.72
N PRO A 659 23.36 14.59 -19.34
CA PRO A 659 22.90 15.39 -20.47
C PRO A 659 22.42 14.46 -21.59
N GLY A 660 21.10 14.35 -21.79
CA GLY A 660 20.49 13.46 -22.77
C GLY A 660 19.31 12.63 -22.25
N GLU A 661 19.18 12.43 -20.93
CA GLU A 661 17.96 11.86 -20.34
C GLU A 661 16.88 12.95 -20.28
N ILE A 662 16.07 13.02 -21.33
CA ILE A 662 14.83 13.78 -21.32
C ILE A 662 13.86 13.01 -20.40
N GLY A 663 13.89 13.32 -19.10
CA GLY A 663 12.79 12.96 -18.21
C GLY A 663 11.47 13.49 -18.78
N PRO A 664 10.32 12.85 -18.49
CA PRO A 664 9.05 13.15 -19.12
C PRO A 664 8.73 14.65 -19.05
N LYS A 665 8.86 15.32 -20.20
CA LYS A 665 8.44 16.70 -20.42
C LYS A 665 6.93 16.73 -20.47
N THR A 666 6.28 16.90 -19.32
CA THR A 666 5.00 17.60 -19.09
C THR A 666 4.36 17.03 -17.83
N GLY A 667 4.52 17.75 -16.73
CA GLY A 667 3.87 17.42 -15.48
C GLY A 667 4.46 18.31 -14.41
N TYR A 668 3.88 19.49 -14.21
CA TYR A 668 4.12 20.25 -13.00
C TYR A 668 3.84 19.30 -11.83
N ARG A 669 4.88 18.86 -11.10
CA ARG A 669 4.64 18.12 -9.85
C ARG A 669 3.97 19.11 -8.91
N SER A 670 2.75 18.80 -8.46
CA SER A 670 2.07 19.62 -7.47
C SER A 670 2.97 19.77 -6.25
N LEU A 671 3.15 21.01 -5.81
CA LEU A 671 3.84 21.30 -4.56
C LEU A 671 2.97 20.76 -3.43
N LYS A 672 3.33 19.60 -2.88
CA LYS A 672 2.62 18.92 -1.78
C LYS A 672 2.72 19.70 -0.45
N LEU A 673 2.47 21.01 -0.38
CA LEU A 673 2.78 21.84 0.80
C LEU A 673 1.87 21.61 2.01
N LEU A 674 0.57 21.41 1.80
CA LEU A 674 -0.33 21.02 2.90
C LEU A 674 0.02 19.64 3.44
N ALA A 675 0.45 18.78 2.53
CA ALA A 675 0.75 17.39 2.76
C ALA A 675 2.17 17.18 3.29
N SER A 676 3.17 18.01 2.95
CA SER A 676 4.58 17.70 3.18
C SER A 676 5.07 17.94 4.62
N ASN A 677 6.09 17.17 4.97
CA ASN A 677 6.92 17.35 6.15
C ASN A 677 7.63 18.72 6.19
N ASP A 678 7.85 19.36 5.04
CA ASP A 678 8.62 20.61 4.87
C ASP A 678 7.92 21.87 5.42
N GLY A 679 6.79 21.67 6.10
CA GLY A 679 6.09 22.70 6.84
C GLY A 679 5.75 22.38 8.29
N LEU A 680 6.17 21.26 8.92
CA LEU A 680 6.00 20.97 10.38
C LEU A 680 6.44 19.53 10.78
N HIS A 681 7.71 19.19 10.62
CA HIS A 681 8.39 18.89 11.88
C HIS A 681 8.70 20.26 12.49
N GLY A 682 8.68 20.44 13.81
CA GLY A 682 9.29 21.65 14.39
C GLY A 682 10.68 21.87 13.78
N THR A 683 11.27 23.04 13.96
CA THR A 683 12.63 23.42 13.52
C THR A 683 13.77 22.51 13.99
N ASP A 684 13.48 21.27 14.42
CA ASP A 684 14.27 20.46 15.32
C ASP A 684 14.47 19.04 14.76
N TRP A 685 14.31 18.77 13.45
CA TRP A 685 14.53 17.42 12.89
C TRP A 685 14.96 17.42 11.40
N VAL A 686 16.08 16.76 11.10
CA VAL A 686 16.64 16.52 9.76
C VAL A 686 16.96 15.04 9.60
N LEU A 687 16.48 14.43 8.52
CA LEU A 687 16.78 13.05 8.13
C LEU A 687 18.21 12.95 7.58
N VAL A 688 19.01 12.06 8.14
CA VAL A 688 20.35 11.71 7.64
C VAL A 688 20.38 10.20 7.35
N THR A 689 20.62 9.84 6.09
CA THR A 689 20.81 8.46 5.65
C THR A 689 22.25 8.03 5.86
N ASP A 690 22.48 6.86 6.45
CA ASP A 690 23.81 6.28 6.60
C ASP A 690 23.82 4.80 6.18
N GLU A 691 24.73 4.43 5.28
CA GLU A 691 24.80 3.12 4.62
C GLU A 691 25.32 1.96 5.51
N SER A 692 25.50 2.14 6.83
CA SER A 692 26.18 1.16 7.71
C SER A 692 25.31 0.45 8.77
N SER A 693 24.12 -0.01 8.41
CA SER A 693 23.09 -0.53 9.36
C SER A 693 23.48 -1.79 10.18
N PRO A 694 23.98 -2.91 9.62
CA PRO A 694 24.10 -4.17 10.38
C PRO A 694 25.13 -4.15 11.53
N VAL A 695 26.25 -3.43 11.33
CA VAL A 695 27.31 -3.29 12.34
C VAL A 695 26.90 -2.34 13.47
N ARG A 696 26.08 -1.32 13.16
CA ARG A 696 25.53 -0.40 14.17
C ARG A 696 24.56 -1.09 15.09
N ILE A 697 23.67 -1.92 14.55
CA ILE A 697 22.71 -2.69 15.36
C ILE A 697 23.45 -3.58 16.34
N ARG A 698 24.39 -4.42 15.88
CA ARG A 698 25.17 -5.29 16.78
C ARG A 698 25.89 -4.51 17.88
N ARG A 699 26.43 -3.34 17.55
CA ARG A 699 27.10 -2.47 18.52
C ARG A 699 26.13 -1.86 19.53
N VAL A 700 25.02 -1.30 19.07
CA VAL A 700 23.97 -0.74 19.93
C VAL A 700 23.39 -1.83 20.83
N LEU A 701 23.13 -3.03 20.31
CA LEU A 701 22.65 -4.17 21.09
C LEU A 701 23.68 -4.66 22.11
N SER A 702 24.98 -4.64 21.79
CA SER A 702 26.04 -4.96 22.76
C SER A 702 26.17 -3.94 23.89
N ASP A 703 25.76 -2.69 23.65
CA ASP A 703 25.76 -1.62 24.65
C ASP A 703 24.49 -1.65 25.55
N VAL A 704 23.51 -2.52 25.26
CA VAL A 704 22.18 -2.58 25.89
C VAL A 704 22.13 -3.47 27.16
N ASP A 705 23.23 -4.12 27.55
CA ASP A 705 23.35 -4.99 28.74
C ASP A 705 23.24 -4.25 30.11
N GLY A 706 22.91 -2.95 30.13
CA GLY A 706 22.68 -2.18 31.35
C GLY A 706 21.26 -2.34 31.95
N PRO A 707 21.13 -2.29 33.31
CA PRO A 707 19.84 -2.42 34.02
C PRO A 707 18.83 -1.31 33.63
N PRO A 708 17.52 -1.52 33.85
CA PRO A 708 16.48 -0.55 33.51
C PRO A 708 16.74 0.79 34.22
N PRO A 709 16.65 1.94 33.52
CA PRO A 709 16.88 3.24 34.15
C PRO A 709 15.70 3.57 35.07
N GLY A 710 15.96 3.99 36.31
CA GLY A 710 14.96 4.68 37.12
C GLY A 710 14.55 6.01 36.47
N ARG A 711 13.44 6.62 36.91
CA ARG A 711 12.96 7.96 36.44
C ARG A 711 14.05 9.04 36.40
N GLN A 712 15.07 8.92 37.25
CA GLN A 712 16.19 9.85 37.37
C GLN A 712 17.31 9.60 36.34
N ALA A 713 17.46 8.37 35.85
CA ALA A 713 18.39 8.05 34.77
C ALA A 713 17.87 8.45 33.38
N ILE A 714 16.57 8.77 33.25
CA ILE A 714 16.00 9.40 32.05
C ILE A 714 16.42 10.88 31.95
N SER A 715 16.56 11.57 33.09
CA SER A 715 17.13 12.93 33.12
C SER A 715 18.66 12.97 33.01
N ASP A 716 19.33 11.84 33.27
CA ASP A 716 20.80 11.72 33.23
C ASP A 716 21.34 11.10 31.92
N LEU A 717 20.46 10.72 30.97
CA LEU A 717 20.88 10.49 29.60
C LEU A 717 21.47 11.81 29.09
N GLU A 718 22.77 11.80 28.76
CA GLU A 718 23.46 13.00 28.30
C GLU A 718 22.65 13.72 27.20
N PRO A 719 22.79 15.06 27.04
CA PRO A 719 22.14 15.88 25.99
C PRO A 719 22.44 15.47 24.53
N ARG A 720 22.98 14.28 24.30
CA ARG A 720 23.36 13.69 23.02
C ARG A 720 22.33 12.70 22.48
N GLU A 721 21.46 12.11 23.30
CA GLU A 721 20.38 11.23 22.80
C GLU A 721 19.11 12.03 22.57
N ILE A 722 18.99 12.55 21.34
CA ILE A 722 17.96 13.50 20.91
C ILE A 722 16.77 12.69 20.35
N PHE A 723 15.94 12.15 21.24
CA PHE A 723 14.69 11.51 20.80
C PHE A 723 13.48 12.02 21.60
N PRO A 724 12.97 13.25 21.36
CA PRO A 724 11.84 13.84 22.11
C PRO A 724 10.45 13.31 21.69
N LEU A 725 10.31 12.01 21.39
CA LEU A 725 8.99 11.45 21.08
C LEU A 725 8.06 11.57 22.29
N SER A 726 8.55 11.19 23.47
CA SER A 726 7.84 11.35 24.74
C SER A 726 7.48 12.81 25.01
N ALA A 727 8.41 13.75 24.77
CA ALA A 727 8.17 15.18 24.93
C ALA A 727 7.12 15.72 23.95
N THR A 728 7.12 15.23 22.71
CA THR A 728 6.11 15.57 21.70
C THR A 728 4.72 15.11 22.15
N ALA A 729 4.62 13.86 22.60
CA ALA A 729 3.37 13.33 23.11
C ALA A 729 2.89 14.04 24.39
N VAL A 730 3.80 14.41 25.29
CA VAL A 730 3.47 15.20 26.50
C VAL A 730 2.94 16.58 26.12
N ARG A 731 3.58 17.29 25.18
CA ARG A 731 3.09 18.60 24.70
C ARG A 731 1.68 18.50 24.12
N ALA A 732 1.38 17.45 23.38
CA ALA A 732 0.06 17.23 22.81
C ALA A 732 -1.00 16.91 23.88
N LEU A 733 -0.66 16.14 24.93
CA LEU A 733 -1.54 15.94 26.10
C LEU A 733 -1.80 17.26 26.85
N ASP A 734 -0.76 18.06 27.06
CA ASP A 734 -0.90 19.39 27.68
C ASP A 734 -1.79 20.30 26.83
N ARG A 735 -1.69 20.20 25.50
CA ARG A 735 -2.52 20.93 24.55
C ARG A 735 -3.99 20.53 24.64
N LEU A 736 -4.30 19.23 24.68
CA LEU A 736 -5.66 18.73 24.93
C LEU A 736 -6.23 19.27 26.25
N ALA A 737 -5.44 19.22 27.33
CA ALA A 737 -5.86 19.74 28.62
C ALA A 737 -6.07 21.27 28.63
N ALA A 738 -5.31 22.02 27.83
CA ALA A 738 -5.51 23.44 27.63
C ALA A 738 -6.84 23.73 26.93
N LEU A 739 -7.16 22.99 25.85
CA LEU A 739 -8.41 23.12 25.12
C LEU A 739 -9.63 22.78 26.00
N ASP A 740 -9.57 21.70 26.79
CA ASP A 740 -10.61 21.34 27.75
C ASP A 740 -10.88 22.45 28.77
N ARG A 741 -9.83 23.16 29.21
CA ARG A 741 -9.96 24.28 30.15
C ARG A 741 -10.60 25.49 29.47
N LEU A 742 -10.16 25.82 28.26
CA LEU A 742 -10.69 26.92 27.46
C LEU A 742 -12.21 26.77 27.24
N LEU A 743 -12.66 25.60 26.78
CA LEU A 743 -14.09 25.34 26.53
C LEU A 743 -14.93 25.46 27.81
N ARG A 744 -14.41 24.97 28.95
CA ARG A 744 -15.09 25.10 30.26
C ARG A 744 -15.15 26.54 30.74
N ASP A 745 -14.08 27.30 30.59
CA ASP A 745 -14.03 28.69 31.03
C ASP A 745 -14.94 29.59 30.19
N ILE A 746 -15.02 29.36 28.87
CA ILE A 746 -16.00 30.04 28.00
C ILE A 746 -17.43 29.65 28.40
N GLY A 747 -17.67 28.36 28.68
CA GLY A 747 -18.96 27.89 29.20
C GLY A 747 -19.42 28.65 30.44
N ARG A 748 -18.54 28.77 31.45
CA ARG A 748 -18.83 29.50 32.69
C ARG A 748 -19.03 31.01 32.51
N ARG A 749 -18.55 31.61 31.41
CA ARG A 749 -18.75 33.04 31.12
C ARG A 749 -20.05 33.30 30.36
N ALA A 750 -20.52 32.31 29.60
CA ALA A 750 -21.75 32.40 28.82
C ALA A 750 -23.01 32.09 29.66
N ASP A 751 -22.86 31.27 30.70
CA ASP A 751 -23.88 31.01 31.74
C ASP A 751 -23.93 32.15 32.78
#